data_AF-A0A7C7X9N1-F1
#
_entry.id   AF-A0A7C7X9N1-F1
#
_cell.length_a   1.000
_cell.length_b   1.000
_cell.length_c   1.000
_cell.angle_alpha   90.00
_cell.angle_beta   90.00
_cell.angle_gamma   90.00
#
_symmetry.space_group_name_H-M   'P 1'
#
loop_
_entity.id
_entity.type
_entity.pdbx_description
1 polymer ?
#
loop_
_entity_poly.entity_id
_entity_poly.type
_entity_poly.pdbx_seq_one_letter_code
_entity_poly.pdbx_strand_id
1 'polypeptide(L)'
;MSFLFENWKIRDGVPGFGDHGLSCHSRSASLTILTVMIIWIFEYRMKWSDGMKRSVYFALVVAICLSTCRTAAAPPDELWFPKPPALAMPTGQVIRVTTVDELFQAAKDVQAGGTISLADGRYMMPRYFAITTDNVTLRSESGDRHKVVIDGARSRHGELIGITKASGVTIADLTVQNIKWNGIKINSNLGTGKVTIHNCVLHNIWQRGIKAPAMPEERGDRGPRNCRVQFCLFYNDRPKQFEDDETDTPTTFNGNYIGGIDVKNTIDWTISDNVFLGIHGRTLEGRGCIYISENGRRCTIERNIFIDCDIAIALGNPSLGYSPLQAVDCLVRNNFLTQCPETGILTCYTRGCRILNNTIHDPDSRLKRLIWVQKSNESLRVQDNVLIGPPILNTSPSAITERGNLVHQELTAAFAQSTAGQSLLSLSNASDAIELPSRIGASRKRAAAVRLEPGIQRPTVFAEMRKTHAGFKGQRGYVAQFGDSITYSMAFWTPIGWDEPQRFLTRDDGLPKRPSESRWRDYVKGTRDKGPQHANYSGWRVGQVLKAMDEVLERDKPEVAIIMVGTNDISGGRVPVGYREDLENVVRKCMAAHCVPILNTIPPRVGRDDAVAAANEIIRDVAAKLHVPLADFHAECLRRRPDNSWDGVIISADGIHPSGGKSNDYSEENLNNCGYALRNWVNFLVFRQLYFHVLNPDENQE
;
A
#
# COMPACT_ATOMS: atom_id res chain seq x y z
N MET A 1 22.36 -25.01 -4.47
CA MET A 1 22.70 -25.61 -3.15
C MET A 1 23.50 -26.91 -3.26
N SER A 2 23.64 -27.52 -4.44
CA SER A 2 24.42 -28.74 -4.70
C SER A 2 25.93 -28.52 -4.93
N PHE A 3 26.44 -27.29 -4.88
CA PHE A 3 27.85 -26.97 -5.17
C PHE A 3 28.73 -26.78 -3.92
N LEU A 4 28.18 -26.96 -2.71
CA LEU A 4 28.86 -26.67 -1.43
C LEU A 4 29.23 -27.91 -0.61
N PHE A 5 28.91 -29.12 -1.07
CA PHE A 5 29.09 -30.35 -0.27
C PHE A 5 30.35 -31.18 -0.59
N GLU A 6 31.15 -30.83 -1.61
CA GLU A 6 32.25 -31.72 -2.05
C GLU A 6 33.62 -31.52 -1.35
N ASN A 7 33.79 -30.56 -0.44
CA ASN A 7 35.12 -30.25 0.11
C ASN A 7 35.29 -30.40 1.63
N TRP A 8 34.46 -31.17 2.32
CA TRP A 8 34.63 -31.46 3.75
C TRP A 8 35.00 -32.93 4.00
N LYS A 9 36.29 -33.24 3.90
CA LYS A 9 36.89 -34.36 4.65
C LYS A 9 37.47 -33.81 5.95
N ILE A 10 36.79 -34.05 7.06
CA ILE A 10 37.31 -33.80 8.41
C ILE A 10 38.04 -35.07 8.87
N ARG A 11 39.33 -34.92 9.21
CA ARG A 11 40.10 -35.86 10.03
C ARG A 11 39.67 -35.68 11.49
N ASP A 12 39.27 -36.80 12.08
CA ASP A 12 39.35 -37.22 13.49
C ASP A 12 38.88 -36.25 14.61
N GLY A 13 37.73 -36.61 15.20
CA GLY A 13 37.67 -36.94 16.63
C GLY A 13 36.95 -35.98 17.58
N VAL A 14 35.61 -36.10 17.72
CA VAL A 14 34.86 -36.08 19.01
C VAL A 14 33.52 -36.85 18.80
N PRO A 15 33.05 -37.70 19.75
CA PRO A 15 31.92 -38.61 19.53
C PRO A 15 30.57 -38.08 20.04
N GLY A 16 29.49 -38.47 19.35
CA GLY A 16 28.15 -38.57 19.91
C GLY A 16 27.08 -37.67 19.30
N PHE A 17 26.53 -38.05 18.15
CA PHE A 17 25.10 -37.90 17.82
C PHE A 17 24.74 -39.00 16.82
N GLY A 18 23.98 -39.98 17.30
CA GLY A 18 23.48 -41.08 16.49
C GLY A 18 22.38 -40.65 15.52
N ASP A 19 22.20 -41.48 14.50
CA ASP A 19 21.24 -41.38 13.41
C ASP A 19 19.84 -40.94 13.82
N HIS A 20 19.43 -39.74 13.39
CA HIS A 20 18.04 -39.47 13.04
C HIS A 20 18.01 -38.56 11.80
N GLY A 21 17.64 -39.17 10.68
CA GLY A 21 17.39 -38.46 9.42
C GLY A 21 16.21 -37.50 9.56
N LEU A 22 16.48 -36.21 9.40
CA LEU A 22 15.48 -35.15 9.23
C LEU A 22 15.46 -34.72 7.77
N SER A 23 14.44 -35.16 7.03
CA SER A 23 14.07 -34.54 5.76
C SER A 23 13.46 -33.17 6.04
N CYS A 24 13.95 -32.13 5.37
CA CYS A 24 13.66 -30.74 5.72
C CYS A 24 12.82 -30.06 4.62
N HIS A 25 11.55 -29.74 4.90
CA HIS A 25 10.61 -29.01 4.01
C HIS A 25 9.81 -27.94 4.79
N SER A 26 10.47 -26.98 5.46
CA SER A 26 9.79 -25.78 5.96
C SER A 26 10.76 -24.60 6.18
N ARG A 27 10.24 -23.35 6.02
CA ARG A 27 10.98 -22.09 6.22
C ARG A 27 11.43 -21.85 7.67
N SER A 28 10.90 -22.57 8.66
CA SER A 28 11.33 -22.40 10.06
C SER A 28 12.69 -23.03 10.33
N ALA A 29 13.05 -24.10 9.61
CA ALA A 29 14.36 -24.74 9.74
C ALA A 29 15.51 -23.82 9.30
N SER A 30 15.28 -22.94 8.31
CA SER A 30 16.29 -21.98 7.85
C SER A 30 16.64 -20.92 8.90
N LEU A 31 15.69 -20.51 9.74
CA LEU A 31 15.95 -19.57 10.84
C LEU A 31 16.64 -20.26 12.02
N THR A 32 16.28 -21.51 12.33
CA THR A 32 16.94 -22.27 13.39
C THR A 32 18.40 -22.57 13.03
N ILE A 33 18.68 -22.95 11.77
CA ILE A 33 20.06 -23.16 11.29
C ILE A 33 20.86 -21.85 11.34
N LEU A 34 20.26 -20.72 10.96
CA LEU A 34 20.92 -19.41 11.02
C LEU A 34 21.20 -18.97 12.47
N THR A 35 20.26 -19.25 13.39
CA THR A 35 20.39 -18.91 14.82
C THR A 35 21.45 -19.78 15.49
N VAL A 36 21.48 -21.08 15.19
CA VAL A 36 22.52 -22.00 15.66
C VAL A 36 23.88 -21.60 15.08
N MET A 37 23.97 -21.23 13.80
CA MET A 37 25.20 -20.69 13.21
C MET A 37 25.66 -19.40 13.89
N ILE A 38 24.75 -18.46 14.19
CA ILE A 38 25.09 -17.18 14.84
C ILE A 38 25.57 -17.42 16.29
N ILE A 39 24.92 -18.32 17.04
CA ILE A 39 25.36 -18.68 18.39
C ILE A 39 26.74 -19.35 18.33
N TRP A 40 26.97 -20.26 17.38
CA TRP A 40 28.28 -20.91 17.17
C TRP A 40 29.37 -19.92 16.74
N ILE A 41 29.01 -18.88 15.96
CA ILE A 41 29.91 -17.80 15.50
C ILE A 41 30.36 -16.89 16.66
N PHE A 42 29.50 -16.65 17.66
CA PHE A 42 29.83 -15.79 18.80
C PHE A 42 30.56 -16.53 19.93
N GLU A 43 30.30 -17.83 20.12
CA GLU A 43 30.95 -18.62 21.18
C GLU A 43 32.34 -19.14 20.81
N TYR A 44 32.61 -19.45 19.53
CA TYR A 44 33.92 -19.97 19.09
C TYR A 44 34.61 -18.98 18.15
N ARG A 45 35.57 -18.20 18.70
CA ARG A 45 36.41 -17.20 18.00
C ARG A 45 37.24 -17.78 16.84
N MET A 46 36.62 -18.14 15.72
CA MET A 46 37.35 -18.55 14.52
C MET A 46 37.86 -17.35 13.72
N LYS A 47 39.10 -17.45 13.21
CA LYS A 47 39.70 -16.49 12.28
C LYS A 47 39.21 -16.77 10.86
N TRP A 48 38.37 -15.90 10.31
CA TRP A 48 37.88 -16.01 8.94
C TRP A 48 38.82 -15.31 7.94
N SER A 49 38.99 -15.90 6.75
CA SER A 49 39.60 -15.23 5.60
C SER A 49 38.67 -14.15 5.03
N ASP A 50 39.23 -13.11 4.43
CA ASP A 50 38.46 -11.93 4.01
C ASP A 50 37.42 -12.21 2.91
N GLY A 51 37.64 -13.24 2.09
CA GLY A 51 36.66 -13.68 1.09
C GLY A 51 35.36 -14.18 1.72
N MET A 52 35.45 -14.88 2.85
CA MET A 52 34.30 -15.49 3.50
C MET A 52 33.52 -14.49 4.36
N LYS A 53 34.20 -13.48 4.94
CA LYS A 53 33.55 -12.33 5.58
C LYS A 53 32.71 -11.52 4.59
N ARG A 54 33.20 -11.32 3.36
CA ARG A 54 32.49 -10.58 2.30
C ARG A 54 31.20 -11.29 1.87
N SER A 55 31.22 -12.61 1.73
CA SER A 55 30.02 -13.39 1.38
C SER A 55 28.95 -13.37 2.47
N VAL A 56 29.35 -13.46 3.75
CA VAL A 56 28.42 -13.38 4.89
C VAL A 56 27.87 -11.96 5.04
N TYR A 57 28.70 -10.93 4.90
CA TYR A 57 28.25 -9.53 4.89
C TYR A 57 27.27 -9.25 3.75
N PHE A 58 27.55 -9.78 2.55
CA PHE A 58 26.67 -9.63 1.40
C PHE A 58 25.32 -10.30 1.64
N ALA A 59 25.30 -11.52 2.20
CA ALA A 59 24.06 -12.20 2.57
C ALA A 59 23.28 -11.47 3.68
N LEU A 60 23.96 -10.90 4.67
CA LEU A 60 23.34 -10.11 5.73
C LEU A 60 22.76 -8.80 5.19
N VAL A 61 23.49 -8.10 4.31
CA VAL A 61 23.04 -6.86 3.67
C VAL A 61 21.84 -7.11 2.76
N VAL A 62 21.83 -8.21 1.99
CA VAL A 62 20.67 -8.60 1.18
C VAL A 62 19.46 -8.94 2.05
N ALA A 63 19.65 -9.67 3.16
CA ALA A 63 18.57 -9.99 4.10
C ALA A 63 18.01 -8.75 4.82
N ILE A 64 18.86 -7.78 5.18
CA ILE A 64 18.47 -6.52 5.80
C ILE A 64 17.74 -5.62 4.79
N CYS A 65 18.27 -5.49 3.56
CA CYS A 65 17.64 -4.71 2.48
C CYS A 65 16.28 -5.26 2.04
N LEU A 66 16.04 -6.58 2.17
CA LEU A 66 14.74 -7.20 1.88
C LEU A 66 13.70 -6.98 2.99
N SER A 67 14.10 -6.47 4.17
CA SER A 67 13.23 -6.33 5.34
C SER A 67 12.77 -4.89 5.65
N THR A 68 13.36 -3.86 5.03
CA THR A 68 13.19 -2.45 5.45
C THR A 68 12.78 -1.50 4.32
N CYS A 69 11.82 -1.89 3.49
CA CYS A 69 11.32 -0.98 2.46
C CYS A 69 9.81 -1.17 2.26
N ARG A 70 8.98 -0.61 3.15
CA ARG A 70 7.52 -0.54 2.93
C ARG A 70 6.92 0.70 3.59
N THR A 71 6.72 1.76 2.81
CA THR A 71 5.94 2.92 3.27
C THR A 71 4.84 3.39 2.31
N ALA A 72 4.49 2.58 1.33
CA ALA A 72 3.09 2.23 1.07
C ALA A 72 2.94 0.76 1.49
N ALA A 73 1.73 0.28 1.79
CA ALA A 73 1.56 -1.17 1.82
C ALA A 73 2.01 -1.67 0.45
N ALA A 74 3.07 -2.49 0.38
CA ALA A 74 3.53 -3.04 -0.88
C ALA A 74 2.33 -3.67 -1.60
N PRO A 75 2.23 -3.53 -2.93
CA PRO A 75 1.17 -4.18 -3.68
C PRO A 75 1.06 -5.64 -3.25
N PRO A 76 -0.17 -6.18 -3.12
CA PRO A 76 -0.36 -7.60 -2.84
C PRO A 76 0.43 -8.43 -3.84
N ASP A 77 1.31 -9.29 -3.33
CA ASP A 77 2.19 -10.14 -4.14
C ASP A 77 2.40 -11.47 -3.42
N GLU A 78 1.46 -12.40 -3.63
CA GLU A 78 1.56 -13.74 -3.09
C GLU A 78 2.26 -14.67 -4.08
N LEU A 79 2.99 -15.66 -3.55
CA LEU A 79 3.74 -16.60 -4.39
C LEU A 79 2.85 -17.43 -5.33
N TRP A 80 1.60 -17.68 -4.91
CA TRP A 80 0.61 -18.44 -5.67
C TRP A 80 -0.20 -17.61 -6.67
N PHE A 81 0.02 -16.30 -6.75
CA PHE A 81 -0.57 -15.50 -7.83
C PHE A 81 -0.11 -16.05 -9.19
N PRO A 82 -1.00 -16.08 -10.21
CA PRO A 82 -0.63 -16.53 -11.55
C PRO A 82 0.61 -15.79 -12.07
N LYS A 83 1.58 -16.54 -12.58
CA LYS A 83 2.85 -15.98 -13.06
C LYS A 83 2.78 -15.73 -14.56
N PRO A 84 3.02 -14.49 -15.01
CA PRO A 84 2.96 -14.15 -16.42
C PRO A 84 4.14 -14.79 -17.18
N PRO A 85 3.93 -15.33 -18.40
CA PRO A 85 5.04 -15.58 -19.29
C PRO A 85 5.67 -14.24 -19.71
N ALA A 86 7.01 -14.20 -19.82
CA ALA A 86 7.68 -13.00 -20.32
C ALA A 86 7.25 -12.71 -21.77
N LEU A 87 6.99 -11.44 -22.07
CA LEU A 87 6.73 -11.03 -23.44
C LEU A 87 8.02 -11.11 -24.27
N ALA A 88 7.87 -11.42 -25.57
CA ALA A 88 8.98 -11.41 -26.50
C ALA A 88 9.67 -10.03 -26.54
N MET A 89 10.94 -10.01 -26.91
CA MET A 89 11.64 -8.75 -27.17
C MET A 89 10.90 -7.94 -28.24
N PRO A 90 10.89 -6.59 -28.14
CA PRO A 90 10.21 -5.75 -29.11
C PRO A 90 10.76 -6.00 -30.52
N THR A 91 9.88 -6.04 -31.50
CA THR A 91 10.25 -6.01 -32.91
C THR A 91 9.87 -4.66 -33.52
N GLY A 92 10.58 -4.21 -34.53
CA GLY A 92 10.33 -2.91 -35.15
C GLY A 92 10.84 -1.71 -34.33
N GLN A 93 10.18 -0.57 -34.48
CA GLN A 93 10.56 0.69 -33.83
C GLN A 93 10.38 0.59 -32.31
N VAL A 94 11.38 1.03 -31.54
CA VAL A 94 11.27 1.19 -30.09
C VAL A 94 11.52 2.65 -29.73
N ILE A 95 10.52 3.30 -29.12
CA ILE A 95 10.65 4.65 -28.57
C ILE A 95 10.76 4.52 -27.06
N ARG A 96 11.95 4.80 -26.52
CA ARG A 96 12.19 4.82 -25.08
C ARG A 96 11.66 6.11 -24.47
N VAL A 97 10.97 6.00 -23.34
CA VAL A 97 10.27 7.11 -22.68
C VAL A 97 10.65 7.14 -21.19
N THR A 98 11.07 8.32 -20.72
CA THR A 98 11.46 8.58 -19.32
C THR A 98 10.63 9.65 -18.64
N THR A 99 9.88 10.44 -19.41
CA THR A 99 9.01 11.51 -18.90
C THR A 99 7.58 11.41 -19.43
N VAL A 100 6.66 12.14 -18.81
CA VAL A 100 5.26 12.20 -19.25
C VAL A 100 5.13 12.87 -20.62
N ASP A 101 5.87 13.95 -20.88
CA ASP A 101 5.80 14.63 -22.18
C ASP A 101 6.32 13.74 -23.31
N GLU A 102 7.41 12.99 -23.06
CA GLU A 102 7.91 11.97 -23.98
C GLU A 102 6.87 10.87 -24.22
N LEU A 103 6.11 10.44 -23.21
CA LEU A 103 5.04 9.46 -23.37
C LEU A 103 3.96 9.95 -24.35
N PHE A 104 3.47 11.18 -24.14
CA PHE A 104 2.47 11.78 -25.01
C PHE A 104 2.99 12.01 -26.43
N GLN A 105 4.28 12.31 -26.58
CA GLN A 105 4.91 12.51 -27.88
C GLN A 105 5.14 11.17 -28.60
N ALA A 106 5.62 10.15 -27.89
CA ALA A 106 5.81 8.79 -28.41
C ALA A 106 4.51 8.20 -28.98
N ALA A 107 3.35 8.46 -28.35
CA ALA A 107 2.07 8.01 -28.89
C ALA A 107 1.68 8.63 -30.24
N LYS A 108 2.22 9.81 -30.57
CA LYS A 108 2.03 10.44 -31.89
C LYS A 108 3.03 9.91 -32.92
N ASP A 109 4.25 9.64 -32.48
CA ASP A 109 5.38 9.34 -33.36
C ASP A 109 5.55 7.84 -33.65
N VAL A 110 5.02 6.98 -32.78
CA VAL A 110 5.12 5.53 -32.93
C VAL A 110 4.40 5.07 -34.20
N GLN A 111 5.12 4.27 -34.99
CA GLN A 111 4.56 3.63 -36.18
C GLN A 111 3.81 2.35 -35.82
N ALA A 112 2.93 1.90 -36.71
CA ALA A 112 2.21 0.65 -36.52
C ALA A 112 3.19 -0.53 -36.33
N GLY A 113 2.95 -1.34 -35.31
CA GLY A 113 3.87 -2.42 -34.91
C GLY A 113 5.01 -1.98 -33.97
N GLY A 114 5.13 -0.69 -33.68
CA GLY A 114 6.17 -0.15 -32.79
C GLY A 114 5.88 -0.35 -31.30
N THR A 115 6.91 -0.14 -30.48
CA THR A 115 6.87 -0.25 -29.02
C THR A 115 7.23 1.08 -28.36
N ILE A 116 6.39 1.53 -27.43
CA ILE A 116 6.69 2.58 -26.46
C ILE A 116 7.21 1.89 -25.20
N SER A 117 8.51 2.01 -24.93
CA SER A 117 9.22 1.37 -23.82
C SER A 117 9.43 2.36 -22.68
N LEU A 118 8.73 2.14 -21.56
CA LEU A 118 8.75 3.00 -20.38
C LEU A 118 9.92 2.62 -19.47
N ALA A 119 10.82 3.57 -19.20
CA ALA A 119 11.81 3.38 -18.15
C ALA A 119 11.16 3.31 -16.76
N ASP A 120 11.84 2.70 -15.80
CA ASP A 120 11.36 2.65 -14.41
C ASP A 120 11.08 4.08 -13.90
N GLY A 121 9.89 4.29 -13.34
CA GLY A 121 9.44 5.60 -12.90
C GLY A 121 7.94 5.70 -12.63
N ARG A 122 7.56 6.78 -11.97
CA ARG A 122 6.17 7.17 -11.73
C ARG A 122 5.80 8.34 -12.62
N TYR A 123 4.85 8.12 -13.52
CA TYR A 123 4.38 9.03 -14.54
C TYR A 123 3.07 9.66 -14.07
N MET A 124 3.18 10.86 -13.49
CA MET A 124 2.03 11.60 -12.99
C MET A 124 1.27 12.25 -14.16
N MET A 125 0.15 11.65 -14.55
CA MET A 125 -0.55 11.99 -15.78
C MET A 125 -1.43 13.24 -15.59
N PRO A 126 -1.24 14.31 -16.38
CA PRO A 126 -2.07 15.51 -16.26
C PRO A 126 -3.46 15.34 -16.90
N ARG A 127 -3.62 14.34 -17.78
CA ARG A 127 -4.82 14.10 -18.58
C ARG A 127 -4.82 12.68 -19.16
N TYR A 128 -5.97 12.33 -19.73
CA TYR A 128 -6.17 11.11 -20.55
C TYR A 128 -5.10 10.96 -21.65
N PHE A 129 -4.51 9.76 -21.72
CA PHE A 129 -3.53 9.32 -22.70
C PHE A 129 -4.18 8.36 -23.70
N ALA A 130 -4.06 8.67 -25.00
CA ALA A 130 -4.72 7.93 -26.07
C ALA A 130 -3.68 7.23 -26.97
N ILE A 131 -3.89 5.94 -27.24
CA ILE A 131 -3.20 5.20 -28.29
C ILE A 131 -4.16 5.11 -29.50
N THR A 132 -3.72 5.65 -30.64
CA THR A 132 -4.52 5.71 -31.87
C THR A 132 -3.89 5.02 -33.07
N THR A 133 -2.79 4.28 -32.85
CA THR A 133 -2.03 3.59 -33.89
C THR A 133 -2.14 2.08 -33.69
N ASP A 134 -2.36 1.36 -34.79
CA ASP A 134 -2.51 -0.11 -34.78
C ASP A 134 -1.22 -0.83 -34.34
N ASN A 135 -1.40 -1.98 -33.69
CA ASN A 135 -0.33 -2.91 -33.32
C ASN A 135 0.77 -2.30 -32.44
N VAL A 136 0.47 -1.22 -31.70
CA VAL A 136 1.42 -0.60 -30.77
C VAL A 136 1.50 -1.39 -29.47
N THR A 137 2.71 -1.57 -28.94
CA THR A 137 2.93 -2.07 -27.59
C THR A 137 3.36 -0.93 -26.66
N LEU A 138 2.62 -0.70 -25.57
CA LEU A 138 3.04 0.13 -24.44
C LEU A 138 3.46 -0.80 -23.29
N ARG A 139 4.72 -0.76 -22.87
CA ARG A 139 5.21 -1.64 -21.81
C ARG A 139 6.36 -1.05 -21.01
N SER A 140 6.63 -1.59 -19.82
CA SER A 140 7.87 -1.29 -19.11
C SER A 140 9.10 -1.86 -19.85
N GLU A 141 10.23 -1.19 -19.68
CA GLU A 141 11.53 -1.64 -20.17
C GLU A 141 12.01 -2.89 -19.42
N SER A 142 11.72 -2.95 -18.11
CA SER A 142 12.17 -4.02 -17.21
C SER A 142 11.27 -5.26 -17.20
N GLY A 143 10.03 -5.17 -17.72
CA GLY A 143 9.02 -6.21 -17.57
C GLY A 143 8.42 -6.30 -16.15
N ASP A 144 8.77 -5.36 -15.26
CA ASP A 144 8.31 -5.32 -13.89
C ASP A 144 7.18 -4.29 -13.73
N ARG A 145 5.96 -4.80 -13.53
CA ARG A 145 4.75 -4.00 -13.37
C ARG A 145 4.77 -3.04 -12.18
N HIS A 146 5.64 -3.26 -11.18
CA HIS A 146 5.75 -2.42 -10.00
C HIS A 146 6.74 -1.26 -10.17
N LYS A 147 7.59 -1.30 -11.20
CA LYS A 147 8.59 -0.25 -11.44
C LYS A 147 8.12 0.85 -12.38
N VAL A 148 7.06 0.62 -13.14
CA VAL A 148 6.43 1.63 -14.00
C VAL A 148 5.01 1.88 -13.51
N VAL A 149 4.77 3.10 -13.02
CA VAL A 149 3.47 3.51 -12.47
C VAL A 149 2.91 4.68 -13.27
N ILE A 150 1.81 4.45 -13.99
CA ILE A 150 1.01 5.48 -14.64
C ILE A 150 -0.05 5.96 -13.64
N ASP A 151 0.13 7.17 -13.11
CA ASP A 151 -0.64 7.66 -11.96
C ASP A 151 -1.61 8.78 -12.36
N GLY A 152 -2.89 8.57 -12.09
CA GLY A 152 -3.99 9.46 -12.39
C GLY A 152 -4.33 10.50 -11.32
N ALA A 153 -3.62 10.53 -10.18
CA ALA A 153 -4.02 11.35 -9.03
C ALA A 153 -4.10 12.86 -9.32
N ARG A 154 -3.38 13.35 -10.34
CA ARG A 154 -3.42 14.75 -10.81
C ARG A 154 -4.09 14.93 -12.17
N SER A 155 -4.73 13.88 -12.69
CA SER A 155 -5.42 13.94 -13.98
C SER A 155 -6.66 14.80 -13.85
N ARG A 156 -6.83 15.74 -14.79
CA ARG A 156 -8.07 16.53 -14.92
C ARG A 156 -9.24 15.73 -15.50
N HIS A 157 -8.99 14.53 -16.03
CA HIS A 157 -10.01 13.63 -16.58
C HIS A 157 -10.22 12.45 -15.63
N GLY A 158 -11.43 11.91 -15.57
CA GLY A 158 -11.73 10.71 -14.78
C GLY A 158 -11.31 9.38 -15.42
N GLU A 159 -10.78 9.39 -16.65
CA GLU A 159 -10.25 8.20 -17.32
C GLU A 159 -8.76 8.41 -17.64
N LEU A 160 -7.94 7.35 -17.60
CA LEU A 160 -6.48 7.51 -17.68
C LEU A 160 -5.87 7.10 -19.03
N ILE A 161 -5.98 5.83 -19.40
CA ILE A 161 -5.46 5.32 -20.68
C ILE A 161 -6.63 4.91 -21.54
N GLY A 162 -6.57 5.16 -22.84
CA GLY A 162 -7.42 4.37 -23.72
C GLY A 162 -6.96 4.21 -25.15
N ILE A 163 -7.57 3.23 -25.77
CA ILE A 163 -7.29 2.79 -27.12
C ILE A 163 -8.46 3.25 -27.99
N THR A 164 -8.16 4.02 -29.03
CA THR A 164 -9.15 4.69 -29.85
C THR A 164 -8.81 4.55 -31.32
N LYS A 165 -9.73 4.02 -32.13
CA LYS A 165 -9.51 3.82 -33.58
C LYS A 165 -8.23 3.02 -33.89
N ALA A 166 -7.88 2.08 -33.01
CA ALA A 166 -6.70 1.25 -33.13
C ALA A 166 -7.01 -0.22 -32.80
N SER A 167 -6.30 -1.14 -33.43
CA SER A 167 -6.44 -2.59 -33.26
C SER A 167 -5.10 -3.24 -32.99
N GLY A 168 -5.08 -4.34 -32.24
CA GLY A 168 -3.84 -5.09 -31.96
C GLY A 168 -2.92 -4.45 -30.92
N VAL A 169 -3.41 -3.45 -30.17
CA VAL A 169 -2.62 -2.77 -29.13
C VAL A 169 -2.36 -3.69 -27.95
N THR A 170 -1.12 -3.69 -27.45
CA THR A 170 -0.73 -4.36 -26.20
C THR A 170 -0.36 -3.34 -25.14
N ILE A 171 -0.92 -3.47 -23.93
CA ILE A 171 -0.50 -2.74 -22.74
C ILE A 171 0.00 -3.77 -21.75
N ALA A 172 1.25 -3.66 -21.32
CA ALA A 172 1.85 -4.69 -20.48
C ALA A 172 2.81 -4.18 -19.41
N ASP A 173 2.98 -5.00 -18.37
CA ASP A 173 4.07 -4.90 -17.41
C ASP A 173 4.14 -3.52 -16.72
N LEU A 174 3.00 -2.94 -16.36
CA LEU A 174 2.90 -1.64 -15.72
C LEU A 174 1.74 -1.54 -14.72
N THR A 175 1.80 -0.55 -13.84
CA THR A 175 0.72 -0.19 -12.92
C THR A 175 -0.04 1.02 -13.46
N VAL A 176 -1.38 0.98 -13.40
CA VAL A 176 -2.30 2.10 -13.62
C VAL A 176 -3.01 2.35 -12.29
N GLN A 177 -2.94 3.57 -11.76
CA GLN A 177 -3.51 3.84 -10.42
C GLN A 177 -4.15 5.21 -10.23
N ASN A 178 -4.94 5.31 -9.15
CA ASN A 178 -5.50 6.55 -8.59
C ASN A 178 -6.31 7.36 -9.61
N ILE A 179 -7.33 6.75 -10.20
CA ILE A 179 -8.21 7.46 -11.14
C ILE A 179 -9.68 7.32 -10.73
N LYS A 180 -10.41 8.42 -10.88
CA LYS A 180 -11.82 8.54 -10.45
C LYS A 180 -12.74 7.52 -11.11
N TRP A 181 -12.61 7.31 -12.42
CA TRP A 181 -13.51 6.46 -13.18
C TRP A 181 -12.79 5.22 -13.72
N ASN A 182 -12.20 5.31 -14.92
CA ASN A 182 -11.75 4.13 -15.65
C ASN A 182 -10.23 4.14 -15.86
N GLY A 183 -9.58 3.03 -15.52
CA GLY A 183 -8.13 2.85 -15.67
C GLY A 183 -7.73 2.77 -17.15
N ILE A 184 -8.17 1.70 -17.81
CA ILE A 184 -7.94 1.45 -19.24
C ILE A 184 -9.28 1.39 -19.96
N LYS A 185 -9.50 2.28 -20.91
CA LYS A 185 -10.69 2.32 -21.76
C LYS A 185 -10.41 1.81 -23.16
N ILE A 186 -11.11 0.76 -23.55
CA ILE A 186 -11.12 0.23 -24.90
C ILE A 186 -12.30 0.90 -25.61
N ASN A 187 -12.07 1.95 -26.41
CA ASN A 187 -13.14 2.67 -27.12
C ASN A 187 -13.62 1.85 -28.32
N SER A 188 -14.26 0.71 -28.04
CA SER A 188 -14.78 -0.26 -28.99
C SER A 188 -15.78 0.34 -29.97
N ASN A 189 -16.61 1.28 -29.50
CA ASN A 189 -17.55 2.06 -30.30
C ASN A 189 -16.87 2.87 -31.42
N LEU A 190 -15.57 3.11 -31.31
CA LEU A 190 -14.74 3.81 -32.29
C LEU A 190 -13.87 2.86 -33.14
N GLY A 191 -14.19 1.56 -33.19
CA GLY A 191 -13.51 0.59 -34.08
C GLY A 191 -12.31 -0.13 -33.44
N THR A 192 -12.20 -0.11 -32.11
CA THR A 192 -11.08 -0.73 -31.39
C THR A 192 -11.31 -2.24 -31.19
N GLY A 193 -10.27 -3.07 -31.37
CA GLY A 193 -10.34 -4.53 -31.14
C GLY A 193 -8.97 -5.19 -30.99
N LYS A 194 -8.92 -6.50 -30.74
CA LYS A 194 -7.69 -7.29 -30.57
C LYS A 194 -6.71 -6.71 -29.53
N VAL A 195 -7.22 -6.05 -28.49
CA VAL A 195 -6.39 -5.43 -27.44
C VAL A 195 -5.91 -6.51 -26.47
N THR A 196 -4.63 -6.46 -26.10
CA THR A 196 -4.07 -7.32 -25.05
C THR A 196 -3.66 -6.45 -23.86
N ILE A 197 -4.17 -6.76 -22.67
CA ILE A 197 -3.74 -6.18 -21.40
C ILE A 197 -3.11 -7.32 -20.61
N HIS A 198 -1.80 -7.22 -20.34
CA HIS A 198 -1.00 -8.35 -19.86
C HIS A 198 -0.12 -7.95 -18.68
N ASN A 199 -0.20 -8.68 -17.57
CA ASN A 199 0.65 -8.44 -16.40
C ASN A 199 0.58 -6.99 -15.87
N CYS A 200 -0.61 -6.38 -15.93
CA CYS A 200 -0.82 -5.03 -15.41
C CYS A 200 -1.37 -5.03 -13.98
N VAL A 201 -1.10 -3.97 -13.25
CA VAL A 201 -1.78 -3.68 -11.97
C VAL A 201 -2.78 -2.55 -12.19
N LEU A 202 -4.01 -2.73 -11.71
CA LEU A 202 -5.07 -1.73 -11.69
C LEU A 202 -5.40 -1.44 -10.22
N HIS A 203 -4.93 -0.29 -9.71
CA HIS A 203 -4.93 0.01 -8.28
C HIS A 203 -5.70 1.30 -7.96
N ASN A 204 -6.66 1.26 -7.03
CA ASN A 204 -7.47 2.42 -6.65
C ASN A 204 -8.14 3.06 -7.88
N ILE A 205 -8.91 2.23 -8.59
CA ILE A 205 -9.71 2.63 -9.76
C ILE A 205 -11.18 2.60 -9.35
N TRP A 206 -11.82 3.77 -9.30
CA TRP A 206 -13.06 3.91 -8.54
C TRP A 206 -14.35 3.74 -9.35
N GLN A 207 -14.26 3.47 -10.66
CA GLN A 207 -15.33 2.83 -11.43
C GLN A 207 -14.89 1.48 -12.01
N ARG A 208 -14.05 1.45 -13.06
CA ARG A 208 -13.66 0.19 -13.73
C ARG A 208 -12.18 0.18 -14.05
N GLY A 209 -11.46 -0.84 -13.59
CA GLY A 209 -10.09 -1.10 -14.02
C GLY A 209 -9.97 -1.15 -15.55
N ILE A 210 -10.88 -1.86 -16.20
CA ILE A 210 -10.99 -1.94 -17.67
C ILE A 210 -12.44 -1.70 -18.11
N LYS A 211 -12.64 -0.79 -19.06
CA LYS A 211 -13.98 -0.44 -19.59
C LYS A 211 -14.04 -0.56 -21.11
N ALA A 212 -15.09 -1.20 -21.61
CA ALA A 212 -15.52 -1.07 -23.01
C ALA A 212 -16.98 -0.59 -23.06
N PRO A 213 -17.30 0.52 -23.76
CA PRO A 213 -18.66 1.05 -23.83
C PRO A 213 -19.57 0.17 -24.70
N ALA A 214 -20.87 0.41 -24.60
CA ALA A 214 -21.86 -0.21 -25.48
C ALA A 214 -21.63 0.22 -26.93
N MET A 215 -21.88 -0.69 -27.86
CA MET A 215 -21.86 -0.39 -29.29
C MET A 215 -23.20 0.22 -29.72
N PRO A 216 -23.20 1.14 -30.71
CA PRO A 216 -24.44 1.54 -31.39
C PRO A 216 -25.18 0.31 -31.93
N GLU A 217 -26.51 0.34 -31.90
CA GLU A 217 -27.37 -0.79 -32.27
C GLU A 217 -27.09 -1.27 -33.70
N GLU A 218 -26.86 -0.35 -34.64
CA GLU A 218 -26.59 -0.69 -36.06
C GLU A 218 -25.24 -1.40 -36.26
N ARG A 219 -24.38 -1.42 -35.24
CA ARG A 219 -23.05 -2.06 -35.24
C ARG A 219 -22.99 -3.30 -34.35
N GLY A 220 -24.13 -3.78 -33.84
CA GLY A 220 -24.21 -4.80 -32.78
C GLY A 220 -23.44 -6.10 -33.01
N ASP A 221 -23.32 -6.60 -34.25
CA ASP A 221 -22.56 -7.81 -34.59
C ASP A 221 -21.06 -7.57 -34.89
N ARG A 222 -20.65 -6.30 -34.95
CA ARG A 222 -19.27 -5.84 -35.16
C ARG A 222 -18.59 -5.41 -33.85
N GLY A 223 -19.07 -5.93 -32.72
CA GLY A 223 -18.46 -5.69 -31.41
C GLY A 223 -16.97 -6.05 -31.36
N PRO A 224 -16.22 -5.49 -30.38
CA PRO A 224 -14.77 -5.68 -30.28
C PRO A 224 -14.43 -7.16 -30.14
N ARG A 225 -13.51 -7.65 -30.99
CA ARG A 225 -13.17 -9.08 -31.07
C ARG A 225 -11.81 -9.40 -30.48
N ASN A 226 -11.66 -10.61 -29.95
CA ASN A 226 -10.37 -11.24 -29.63
C ASN A 226 -9.50 -10.39 -28.69
N CYS A 227 -10.09 -9.66 -27.74
CA CYS A 227 -9.30 -8.97 -26.72
C CYS A 227 -8.95 -9.92 -25.58
N ARG A 228 -7.82 -9.66 -24.91
CA ARG A 228 -7.26 -10.50 -23.87
C ARG A 228 -6.92 -9.66 -22.64
N VAL A 229 -7.32 -10.12 -21.47
CA VAL A 229 -6.90 -9.55 -20.17
C VAL A 229 -6.34 -10.68 -19.34
N GLN A 230 -5.02 -10.66 -19.14
CA GLN A 230 -4.31 -11.81 -18.59
C GLN A 230 -3.26 -11.43 -17.54
N PHE A 231 -3.12 -12.25 -16.50
CA PHE A 231 -2.10 -12.09 -15.46
C PHE A 231 -2.13 -10.74 -14.72
N CYS A 232 -3.28 -10.05 -14.75
CA CYS A 232 -3.43 -8.74 -14.14
C CYS A 232 -3.85 -8.84 -12.66
N LEU A 233 -3.47 -7.84 -11.88
CA LEU A 233 -3.90 -7.66 -10.50
C LEU A 233 -4.82 -6.44 -10.41
N PHE A 234 -6.02 -6.61 -9.87
CA PHE A 234 -6.96 -5.55 -9.57
C PHE A 234 -7.11 -5.47 -8.05
N TYR A 235 -6.81 -4.32 -7.45
CA TYR A 235 -7.05 -4.16 -6.03
C TYR A 235 -7.30 -2.71 -5.62
N ASN A 236 -8.07 -2.52 -4.55
CA ASN A 236 -8.25 -1.22 -3.92
C ASN A 236 -7.82 -1.29 -2.46
N ASP A 237 -7.34 -0.16 -1.94
CA ASP A 237 -6.90 -0.11 -0.56
C ASP A 237 -8.04 -0.14 0.44
N ARG A 238 -9.22 0.33 0.03
CA ARG A 238 -10.43 0.39 0.84
C ARG A 238 -11.67 0.29 -0.05
N PRO A 239 -12.85 0.03 0.54
CA PRO A 239 -14.11 0.25 -0.16
C PRO A 239 -14.22 1.67 -0.71
N LYS A 240 -14.98 1.80 -1.81
CA LYS A 240 -15.28 3.07 -2.44
C LYS A 240 -16.01 4.02 -1.47
N GLN A 241 -15.67 5.30 -1.55
CA GLN A 241 -16.33 6.41 -0.89
C GLN A 241 -16.89 7.38 -1.93
N PHE A 242 -17.70 8.35 -1.51
CA PHE A 242 -18.32 9.29 -2.45
C PHE A 242 -17.31 10.26 -3.08
N GLU A 243 -16.25 10.57 -2.35
CA GLU A 243 -15.19 11.50 -2.76
C GLU A 243 -14.32 10.93 -3.90
N ASP A 244 -14.35 9.62 -4.10
CA ASP A 244 -13.56 8.93 -5.13
C ASP A 244 -14.11 9.11 -6.55
N ASP A 245 -15.42 9.40 -6.67
CA ASP A 245 -16.15 9.50 -7.93
C ASP A 245 -17.36 10.43 -7.75
N GLU A 246 -17.24 11.64 -8.29
CA GLU A 246 -18.25 12.68 -8.18
C GLU A 246 -19.59 12.32 -8.85
N THR A 247 -19.61 11.28 -9.69
CA THR A 247 -20.83 10.84 -10.41
C THR A 247 -21.63 9.78 -9.64
N ASP A 248 -21.03 9.19 -8.60
CA ASP A 248 -21.64 8.17 -7.78
C ASP A 248 -22.09 8.77 -6.45
N THR A 249 -23.39 8.96 -6.30
CA THR A 249 -24.01 9.73 -5.21
C THR A 249 -25.06 8.88 -4.51
N PRO A 250 -25.59 9.29 -3.34
CA PRO A 250 -26.68 8.57 -2.67
C PRO A 250 -27.90 8.28 -3.55
N THR A 251 -28.16 9.10 -4.57
CA THR A 251 -29.33 8.98 -5.45
C THR A 251 -29.04 8.24 -6.78
N THR A 252 -27.78 8.00 -7.13
CA THR A 252 -27.41 7.23 -8.33
C THR A 252 -27.11 5.78 -7.99
N PHE A 253 -25.89 5.46 -7.57
CA PHE A 253 -25.48 4.10 -7.21
C PHE A 253 -25.05 3.97 -5.75
N ASN A 254 -25.21 5.02 -4.96
CA ASN A 254 -24.98 5.03 -3.51
C ASN A 254 -23.52 4.67 -3.11
N GLY A 255 -22.55 4.97 -3.97
CA GLY A 255 -21.15 4.63 -3.79
C GLY A 255 -20.79 3.21 -4.24
N ASN A 256 -21.67 2.54 -4.98
CA ASN A 256 -21.49 1.15 -5.44
C ASN A 256 -21.28 1.02 -6.96
N TYR A 257 -21.03 2.11 -7.68
CA TYR A 257 -20.67 2.08 -9.09
C TYR A 257 -19.20 1.72 -9.30
N ILE A 258 -18.78 0.57 -8.79
CA ILE A 258 -17.40 0.07 -8.87
C ILE A 258 -17.36 -1.39 -9.31
N GLY A 259 -16.32 -1.77 -10.05
CA GLY A 259 -16.07 -3.13 -10.52
C GLY A 259 -14.68 -3.24 -11.14
N GLY A 260 -14.33 -4.41 -11.66
CA GLY A 260 -13.01 -4.65 -12.27
C GLY A 260 -13.01 -4.39 -13.76
N ILE A 261 -13.65 -5.29 -14.51
CA ILE A 261 -13.75 -5.33 -15.97
C ILE A 261 -15.23 -5.24 -16.31
N ASP A 262 -15.64 -4.16 -16.96
CA ASP A 262 -17.02 -3.96 -17.41
C ASP A 262 -16.99 -3.70 -18.91
N VAL A 263 -17.47 -4.69 -19.66
CA VAL A 263 -17.32 -4.70 -21.10
C VAL A 263 -18.61 -5.15 -21.77
N LYS A 264 -18.95 -4.45 -22.84
CA LYS A 264 -20.22 -4.57 -23.56
C LYS A 264 -19.96 -4.97 -25.01
N ASN A 265 -20.90 -5.73 -25.60
CA ASN A 265 -20.82 -6.22 -26.97
C ASN A 265 -19.51 -6.98 -27.31
N THR A 266 -18.86 -7.60 -26.32
CA THR A 266 -17.56 -8.25 -26.49
C THR A 266 -17.69 -9.61 -27.15
N ILE A 267 -16.84 -9.89 -28.13
CA ILE A 267 -16.94 -11.13 -28.91
C ILE A 267 -15.61 -11.88 -28.85
N ASP A 268 -15.63 -13.14 -28.42
CA ASP A 268 -14.43 -14.01 -28.39
C ASP A 268 -13.30 -13.44 -27.48
N TRP A 269 -13.65 -12.82 -26.35
CA TRP A 269 -12.66 -12.33 -25.38
C TRP A 269 -12.14 -13.44 -24.48
N THR A 270 -10.88 -13.29 -24.03
CA THR A 270 -10.28 -14.15 -23.01
C THR A 270 -9.91 -13.30 -21.79
N ILE A 271 -10.48 -13.62 -20.64
CA ILE A 271 -10.16 -13.00 -19.36
C ILE A 271 -9.64 -14.12 -18.46
N SER A 272 -8.33 -14.23 -18.32
CA SER A 272 -7.74 -15.38 -17.65
C SER A 272 -6.59 -15.06 -16.71
N ASP A 273 -6.40 -15.90 -15.70
CA ASP A 273 -5.20 -15.84 -14.85
C ASP A 273 -5.07 -14.49 -14.10
N ASN A 274 -6.17 -13.78 -13.84
CA ASN A 274 -6.17 -12.51 -13.11
C ASN A 274 -6.51 -12.70 -11.63
N VAL A 275 -6.10 -11.74 -10.80
CA VAL A 275 -6.45 -11.67 -9.38
C VAL A 275 -7.23 -10.40 -9.10
N PHE A 276 -8.38 -10.51 -8.43
CA PHE A 276 -9.19 -9.40 -7.94
C PHE A 276 -9.23 -9.46 -6.41
N LEU A 277 -8.89 -8.34 -5.75
CA LEU A 277 -8.77 -8.27 -4.31
C LEU A 277 -9.36 -6.97 -3.75
N GLY A 278 -10.35 -7.05 -2.87
CA GLY A 278 -10.88 -5.88 -2.16
C GLY A 278 -11.67 -4.92 -3.05
N ILE A 279 -12.37 -5.41 -4.07
CA ILE A 279 -13.19 -4.58 -4.96
C ILE A 279 -14.58 -4.41 -4.36
N HIS A 280 -14.74 -3.37 -3.55
CA HIS A 280 -15.97 -3.09 -2.82
C HIS A 280 -16.57 -1.73 -3.13
N GLY A 281 -17.88 -1.73 -3.30
CA GLY A 281 -18.71 -0.55 -3.16
C GLY A 281 -18.86 -0.13 -1.70
N ARG A 282 -19.34 1.08 -1.49
CA ARG A 282 -19.52 1.69 -0.16
C ARG A 282 -20.37 0.85 0.80
N THR A 283 -21.36 0.13 0.28
CA THR A 283 -22.29 -0.70 1.09
C THR A 283 -22.11 -2.20 0.86
N LEU A 284 -21.00 -2.60 0.23
CA LEU A 284 -20.74 -3.98 -0.21
C LEU A 284 -21.72 -4.49 -1.30
N GLU A 285 -22.28 -3.56 -2.08
CA GLU A 285 -23.25 -3.84 -3.16
C GLU A 285 -22.70 -3.41 -4.53
N GLY A 286 -21.38 -3.45 -4.68
CA GLY A 286 -20.64 -3.14 -5.90
C GLY A 286 -21.04 -3.99 -7.11
N ARG A 287 -20.51 -3.61 -8.29
CA ARG A 287 -20.71 -4.36 -9.54
C ARG A 287 -19.71 -5.51 -9.67
N GLY A 288 -19.96 -6.40 -10.63
CA GLY A 288 -19.08 -7.53 -10.93
C GLY A 288 -17.63 -7.12 -11.18
N CYS A 289 -16.68 -7.82 -10.55
CA CYS A 289 -15.26 -7.76 -10.89
C CYS A 289 -15.04 -8.12 -12.36
N ILE A 290 -15.78 -9.09 -12.87
CA ILE A 290 -15.97 -9.30 -14.31
C ILE A 290 -17.44 -9.19 -14.62
N TYR A 291 -17.78 -8.22 -15.46
CA TYR A 291 -19.14 -7.94 -15.90
C TYR A 291 -19.21 -8.00 -17.42
N ILE A 292 -19.89 -9.05 -17.92
CA ILE A 292 -20.16 -9.24 -19.34
C ILE A 292 -21.64 -8.99 -19.56
N SER A 293 -21.95 -7.92 -20.28
CA SER A 293 -23.32 -7.50 -20.54
C SER A 293 -23.51 -7.04 -21.97
N GLU A 294 -24.77 -6.74 -22.28
CA GLU A 294 -25.23 -6.19 -23.54
C GLU A 294 -24.61 -6.84 -24.79
N ASN A 295 -25.02 -8.08 -25.10
CA ASN A 295 -24.57 -8.83 -26.29
C ASN A 295 -23.09 -9.29 -26.25
N GLY A 296 -22.56 -9.59 -25.06
CA GLY A 296 -21.29 -10.31 -24.93
C GLY A 296 -21.41 -11.77 -25.42
N ARG A 297 -20.56 -12.20 -26.35
CA ARG A 297 -20.64 -13.51 -27.00
C ARG A 297 -19.34 -14.29 -26.90
N ARG A 298 -19.43 -15.59 -26.59
CA ARG A 298 -18.31 -16.56 -26.63
C ARG A 298 -17.06 -16.09 -25.87
N CYS A 299 -17.26 -15.32 -24.80
CA CYS A 299 -16.18 -14.89 -23.94
C CYS A 299 -15.78 -16.05 -23.01
N THR A 300 -14.48 -16.20 -22.76
CA THR A 300 -13.94 -17.19 -21.82
C THR A 300 -13.40 -16.46 -20.59
N ILE A 301 -13.92 -16.82 -19.41
CA ILE A 301 -13.50 -16.32 -18.11
C ILE A 301 -12.95 -17.51 -17.33
N GLU A 302 -11.62 -17.61 -17.24
CA GLU A 302 -10.99 -18.82 -16.69
C GLU A 302 -9.77 -18.61 -15.83
N ARG A 303 -9.57 -19.47 -14.82
CA ARG A 303 -8.39 -19.44 -13.94
C ARG A 303 -8.17 -18.08 -13.25
N ASN A 304 -9.24 -17.32 -13.02
CA ASN A 304 -9.17 -16.09 -12.23
C ASN A 304 -9.41 -16.39 -10.75
N ILE A 305 -8.85 -15.55 -9.89
CA ILE A 305 -8.96 -15.62 -8.44
C ILE A 305 -9.65 -14.35 -7.94
N PHE A 306 -10.72 -14.51 -7.17
CA PHE A 306 -11.49 -13.41 -6.58
C PHE A 306 -11.51 -13.55 -5.07
N ILE A 307 -11.09 -12.51 -4.37
CA ILE A 307 -10.93 -12.51 -2.92
C ILE A 307 -11.51 -11.21 -2.41
N ASP A 308 -12.48 -11.31 -1.50
CA ASP A 308 -13.06 -10.13 -0.82
C ASP A 308 -13.55 -9.11 -1.86
N CYS A 309 -14.56 -9.50 -2.63
CA CYS A 309 -15.09 -8.71 -3.75
C CYS A 309 -16.61 -8.84 -3.74
N ASP A 310 -17.35 -7.73 -3.82
CA ASP A 310 -18.82 -7.78 -3.65
C ASP A 310 -19.47 -8.81 -4.58
N ILE A 311 -19.21 -8.66 -5.89
CA ILE A 311 -19.60 -9.62 -6.91
C ILE A 311 -18.37 -10.03 -7.72
N ALA A 312 -18.05 -11.33 -7.78
CA ALA A 312 -16.90 -11.77 -8.57
C ALA A 312 -17.22 -11.78 -10.08
N ILE A 313 -18.23 -12.52 -10.52
CA ILE A 313 -18.58 -12.64 -11.94
C ILE A 313 -20.07 -12.38 -12.13
N ALA A 314 -20.41 -11.49 -13.06
CA ALA A 314 -21.79 -11.22 -13.45
C ALA A 314 -21.96 -11.33 -14.98
N LEU A 315 -22.77 -12.30 -15.39
CA LEU A 315 -23.24 -12.44 -16.77
C LEU A 315 -24.65 -11.85 -16.89
N GLY A 316 -24.75 -10.71 -17.58
CA GLY A 316 -26.00 -9.98 -17.80
C GLY A 316 -26.40 -9.02 -16.67
N ASN A 317 -27.50 -8.28 -16.86
CA ASN A 317 -27.96 -7.22 -15.95
C ASN A 317 -29.43 -7.39 -15.55
N PRO A 318 -29.76 -7.57 -14.27
CA PRO A 318 -31.16 -7.64 -13.84
C PRO A 318 -31.92 -6.31 -13.96
N SER A 319 -31.21 -5.17 -13.98
CA SER A 319 -31.82 -3.83 -14.01
C SER A 319 -32.26 -3.36 -15.41
N LEU A 320 -31.90 -4.07 -16.48
CA LEU A 320 -32.20 -3.66 -17.86
C LEU A 320 -33.53 -4.22 -18.40
N GLY A 321 -34.28 -4.99 -17.60
CA GLY A 321 -35.44 -5.76 -18.09
C GLY A 321 -35.04 -6.87 -19.07
N TYR A 322 -36.01 -7.64 -19.59
CA TYR A 322 -35.71 -8.60 -20.66
C TYR A 322 -35.26 -7.83 -21.90
N SER A 323 -33.99 -7.98 -22.26
CA SER A 323 -33.37 -7.30 -23.42
C SER A 323 -32.77 -8.34 -24.37
N PRO A 324 -32.82 -8.13 -25.69
CA PRO A 324 -32.11 -8.95 -26.67
C PRO A 324 -30.57 -8.94 -26.49
N LEU A 325 -30.05 -8.09 -25.60
CA LEU A 325 -28.62 -7.92 -25.32
C LEU A 325 -28.14 -8.85 -24.19
N GLN A 326 -28.32 -10.16 -24.39
CA GLN A 326 -27.94 -11.22 -23.44
C GLN A 326 -26.43 -11.52 -23.44
N ALA A 327 -25.93 -12.19 -22.39
CA ALA A 327 -24.65 -12.90 -22.48
C ALA A 327 -24.87 -14.25 -23.18
N VAL A 328 -24.14 -14.51 -24.26
CA VAL A 328 -24.38 -15.64 -25.17
C VAL A 328 -23.15 -16.53 -25.28
N ASP A 329 -23.31 -17.83 -25.08
CA ASP A 329 -22.26 -18.85 -25.26
C ASP A 329 -20.96 -18.58 -24.46
N CYS A 330 -21.04 -17.77 -23.41
CA CYS A 330 -19.90 -17.46 -22.56
C CYS A 330 -19.54 -18.67 -21.68
N LEU A 331 -18.24 -18.86 -21.43
CA LEU A 331 -17.69 -19.94 -20.64
C LEU A 331 -17.01 -19.37 -19.39
N VAL A 332 -17.50 -19.74 -18.22
CA VAL A 332 -16.90 -19.41 -16.92
C VAL A 332 -16.37 -20.70 -16.31
N ARG A 333 -15.04 -20.85 -16.21
CA ARG A 333 -14.47 -22.10 -15.71
C ARG A 333 -13.19 -22.01 -14.89
N ASN A 334 -12.97 -22.99 -14.01
CA ASN A 334 -11.72 -23.13 -13.26
C ASN A 334 -11.33 -21.87 -12.47
N ASN A 335 -12.31 -21.07 -12.04
CA ASN A 335 -12.06 -19.90 -11.19
C ASN A 335 -12.15 -20.29 -9.71
N PHE A 336 -11.39 -19.59 -8.85
CA PHE A 336 -11.50 -19.68 -7.40
C PHE A 336 -12.08 -18.38 -6.85
N LEU A 337 -13.15 -18.47 -6.06
CA LEU A 337 -13.86 -17.33 -5.50
C LEU A 337 -13.98 -17.50 -3.99
N THR A 338 -13.73 -16.45 -3.21
CA THR A 338 -14.03 -16.43 -1.77
C THR A 338 -14.33 -15.03 -1.26
N GLN A 339 -15.13 -14.94 -0.20
CA GLN A 339 -15.54 -13.69 0.43
C GLN A 339 -16.26 -12.79 -0.57
N CYS A 340 -17.30 -13.34 -1.21
CA CYS A 340 -18.16 -12.59 -2.12
C CYS A 340 -19.51 -12.27 -1.45
N PRO A 341 -19.60 -11.20 -0.62
CA PRO A 341 -20.75 -10.97 0.26
C PRO A 341 -22.07 -10.76 -0.48
N GLU A 342 -22.03 -10.22 -1.71
CA GLU A 342 -23.22 -10.04 -2.53
C GLU A 342 -23.47 -11.27 -3.42
N THR A 343 -22.52 -11.68 -4.26
CA THR A 343 -22.66 -12.88 -5.11
C THR A 343 -21.32 -13.40 -5.65
N GLY A 344 -21.09 -14.71 -5.63
CA GLY A 344 -19.94 -15.30 -6.33
C GLY A 344 -20.11 -15.21 -7.86
N ILE A 345 -21.00 -16.01 -8.42
CA ILE A 345 -21.33 -15.99 -9.86
C ILE A 345 -22.82 -15.67 -10.05
N LEU A 346 -23.12 -14.57 -10.72
CA LEU A 346 -24.46 -14.20 -11.16
C LEU A 346 -24.67 -14.58 -12.62
N THR A 347 -25.77 -15.28 -12.91
CA THR A 347 -26.31 -15.41 -14.27
C THR A 347 -27.72 -14.83 -14.34
N CYS A 348 -27.92 -13.91 -15.28
CA CYS A 348 -29.19 -13.24 -15.51
C CYS A 348 -29.35 -12.91 -16.99
N TYR A 349 -30.45 -13.32 -17.62
CA TYR A 349 -30.69 -13.10 -19.05
C TYR A 349 -29.54 -13.64 -19.92
N THR A 350 -29.19 -14.93 -19.72
CA THR A 350 -28.14 -15.61 -20.49
C THR A 350 -28.70 -16.62 -21.49
N ARG A 351 -27.90 -16.97 -22.51
CA ARG A 351 -28.21 -18.06 -23.45
C ARG A 351 -26.97 -18.88 -23.76
N GLY A 352 -27.07 -20.21 -23.69
CA GLY A 352 -25.99 -21.14 -24.03
C GLY A 352 -24.72 -21.02 -23.17
N CYS A 353 -24.77 -20.24 -22.09
CA CYS A 353 -23.63 -20.04 -21.21
C CYS A 353 -23.32 -21.30 -20.39
N ARG A 354 -22.07 -21.43 -19.96
CA ARG A 354 -21.55 -22.60 -19.23
C ARG A 354 -20.74 -22.15 -18.03
N ILE A 355 -21.09 -22.65 -16.85
CA ILE A 355 -20.42 -22.41 -15.57
C ILE A 355 -19.85 -23.75 -15.11
N LEU A 356 -18.56 -23.98 -15.33
CA LEU A 356 -17.92 -25.30 -15.23
C LEU A 356 -16.74 -25.30 -14.26
N ASN A 357 -16.59 -26.31 -13.39
CA ASN A 357 -15.33 -26.51 -12.66
C ASN A 357 -14.84 -25.29 -11.85
N ASN A 358 -15.75 -24.47 -11.31
CA ASN A 358 -15.37 -23.38 -10.40
C ASN A 358 -15.41 -23.86 -8.95
N THR A 359 -14.59 -23.28 -8.08
CA THR A 359 -14.67 -23.49 -6.63
C THR A 359 -14.98 -22.18 -5.94
N ILE A 360 -16.03 -22.17 -5.11
CA ILE A 360 -16.54 -20.97 -4.44
C ILE A 360 -16.62 -21.27 -2.94
N HIS A 361 -15.92 -20.49 -2.14
CA HIS A 361 -15.82 -20.64 -0.69
C HIS A 361 -16.45 -19.45 0.03
N ASP A 362 -17.66 -19.67 0.56
CA ASP A 362 -18.41 -18.73 1.40
C ASP A 362 -19.38 -19.52 2.32
N PRO A 363 -18.88 -20.28 3.31
CA PRO A 363 -19.70 -21.15 4.16
C PRO A 363 -20.80 -20.38 4.89
N ASP A 364 -20.49 -19.16 5.34
CA ASP A 364 -21.39 -18.28 6.07
C ASP A 364 -22.13 -17.28 5.17
N SER A 365 -22.28 -17.57 3.87
CA SER A 365 -22.95 -16.66 2.93
C SER A 365 -24.38 -16.32 3.37
N ARG A 366 -24.58 -15.11 3.89
CA ARG A 366 -25.87 -14.60 4.39
C ARG A 366 -26.96 -14.63 3.31
N LEU A 367 -26.60 -14.27 2.08
CA LEU A 367 -27.53 -14.24 0.95
C LEU A 367 -27.67 -15.57 0.24
N LYS A 368 -26.80 -16.56 0.55
CA LYS A 368 -26.75 -17.87 -0.10
C LYS A 368 -26.50 -17.80 -1.62
N ARG A 369 -25.82 -16.74 -2.07
CA ARG A 369 -25.60 -16.42 -3.50
C ARG A 369 -24.19 -16.82 -3.96
N LEU A 370 -23.75 -18.05 -3.70
CA LEU A 370 -22.46 -18.52 -4.23
C LEU A 370 -22.52 -18.61 -5.76
N ILE A 371 -23.52 -19.33 -6.28
CA ILE A 371 -23.98 -19.21 -7.66
C ILE A 371 -25.45 -18.81 -7.59
N TRP A 372 -25.78 -17.67 -8.18
CA TRP A 372 -27.14 -17.18 -8.26
C TRP A 372 -27.61 -17.15 -9.72
N VAL A 373 -28.58 -18.01 -10.01
CA VAL A 373 -29.26 -18.05 -11.30
C VAL A 373 -30.61 -17.33 -11.12
N GLN A 374 -30.82 -16.24 -11.84
CA GLN A 374 -32.09 -15.50 -11.80
C GLN A 374 -32.56 -15.08 -13.18
N LYS A 375 -33.86 -14.79 -13.30
CA LYS A 375 -34.49 -14.43 -14.59
C LYS A 375 -34.22 -15.51 -15.66
N SER A 376 -34.45 -15.22 -16.93
CA SER A 376 -34.33 -16.24 -17.99
C SER A 376 -32.88 -16.61 -18.28
N ASN A 377 -32.58 -17.91 -18.43
CA ASN A 377 -31.26 -18.46 -18.72
C ASN A 377 -31.36 -19.69 -19.65
N GLU A 378 -31.56 -19.46 -20.94
CA GLU A 378 -31.82 -20.52 -21.92
C GLU A 378 -30.57 -21.41 -22.12
N SER A 379 -30.75 -22.73 -22.01
CA SER A 379 -29.66 -23.70 -22.22
C SER A 379 -28.43 -23.48 -21.34
N LEU A 380 -28.59 -22.84 -20.18
CA LEU A 380 -27.52 -22.67 -19.19
C LEU A 380 -27.09 -24.03 -18.63
N ARG A 381 -25.78 -24.26 -18.58
CA ARG A 381 -25.18 -25.43 -17.93
C ARG A 381 -24.36 -24.99 -16.72
N VAL A 382 -24.65 -25.56 -15.57
CA VAL A 382 -23.89 -25.37 -14.33
C VAL A 382 -23.39 -26.74 -13.91
N GLN A 383 -22.11 -27.04 -14.15
CA GLN A 383 -21.61 -28.39 -14.01
C GLN A 383 -20.26 -28.47 -13.30
N ASP A 384 -20.08 -29.55 -12.54
CA ASP A 384 -18.81 -29.89 -11.91
C ASP A 384 -18.22 -28.75 -11.08
N ASN A 385 -19.05 -27.87 -10.48
CA ASN A 385 -18.58 -26.83 -9.58
C ASN A 385 -18.51 -27.35 -8.14
N VAL A 386 -17.66 -26.76 -7.31
CA VAL A 386 -17.55 -27.04 -5.88
C VAL A 386 -18.00 -25.81 -5.10
N LEU A 387 -19.01 -25.98 -4.25
CA LEU A 387 -19.58 -24.93 -3.41
C LEU A 387 -19.28 -25.27 -1.96
N ILE A 388 -18.53 -24.42 -1.28
CA ILE A 388 -18.19 -24.58 0.14
C ILE A 388 -19.06 -23.57 0.88
N GLY A 389 -20.23 -24.04 1.31
CA GLY A 389 -21.34 -23.22 1.78
C GLY A 389 -22.68 -23.61 1.16
N PRO A 390 -23.63 -22.67 1.03
CA PRO A 390 -24.95 -22.93 0.46
C PRO A 390 -24.91 -23.51 -0.97
N PRO A 391 -25.91 -24.33 -1.36
CA PRO A 391 -26.03 -24.82 -2.73
C PRO A 391 -26.37 -23.69 -3.72
N ILE A 392 -26.41 -24.03 -5.01
CA ILE A 392 -26.82 -23.11 -6.08
C ILE A 392 -28.19 -22.51 -5.74
N LEU A 393 -28.29 -21.17 -5.75
CA LEU A 393 -29.56 -20.48 -5.62
C LEU A 393 -30.16 -20.29 -7.01
N ASN A 394 -31.11 -21.15 -7.37
CA ASN A 394 -31.83 -21.04 -8.64
C ASN A 394 -33.21 -20.41 -8.44
N THR A 395 -33.36 -19.19 -8.94
CA THR A 395 -34.61 -18.39 -8.95
C THR A 395 -35.08 -18.10 -10.38
N SER A 396 -34.49 -18.79 -11.36
CA SER A 396 -34.79 -18.65 -12.79
C SER A 396 -36.00 -19.52 -13.18
N PRO A 397 -36.90 -19.03 -14.05
CA PRO A 397 -37.96 -19.87 -14.63
C PRO A 397 -37.47 -20.79 -15.75
N SER A 398 -36.24 -20.60 -16.25
CA SER A 398 -35.69 -21.43 -17.33
C SER A 398 -35.27 -22.82 -16.85
N ALA A 399 -35.49 -23.82 -17.70
CA ALA A 399 -34.89 -25.14 -17.53
C ALA A 399 -33.37 -25.05 -17.74
N ILE A 400 -32.59 -25.32 -16.69
CA ILE A 400 -31.13 -25.33 -16.72
C ILE A 400 -30.60 -26.74 -16.50
N THR A 401 -29.38 -27.02 -16.94
CA THR A 401 -28.71 -28.30 -16.70
C THR A 401 -27.75 -28.18 -15.53
N GLU A 402 -28.08 -28.79 -14.40
CA GLU A 402 -27.21 -28.93 -13.23
C GLU A 402 -26.69 -30.37 -13.16
N ARG A 403 -25.36 -30.56 -13.15
CA ARG A 403 -24.76 -31.91 -13.09
C ARG A 403 -23.40 -31.88 -12.39
N GLY A 404 -23.13 -32.84 -11.51
CA GLY A 404 -21.79 -33.02 -10.92
C GLY A 404 -21.33 -31.89 -9.99
N ASN A 405 -22.19 -30.91 -9.68
CA ASN A 405 -21.88 -29.88 -8.69
C ASN A 405 -21.84 -30.52 -7.29
N LEU A 406 -20.78 -30.24 -6.53
CA LEU A 406 -20.57 -30.75 -5.19
C LEU A 406 -20.75 -29.62 -4.18
N VAL A 407 -21.38 -29.94 -3.05
CA VAL A 407 -21.59 -29.01 -1.94
C VAL A 407 -20.89 -29.57 -0.70
N HIS A 408 -20.03 -28.77 -0.09
CA HIS A 408 -19.28 -29.10 1.12
C HIS A 408 -19.47 -27.99 2.16
N GLN A 409 -19.20 -28.31 3.42
CA GLN A 409 -19.08 -27.30 4.48
C GLN A 409 -17.62 -26.92 4.71
N GLU A 410 -16.71 -27.90 4.61
CA GLU A 410 -15.29 -27.73 4.91
C GLU A 410 -14.42 -27.68 3.66
N LEU A 411 -13.43 -26.79 3.67
CA LEU A 411 -12.46 -26.61 2.59
C LEU A 411 -11.64 -27.87 2.33
N THR A 412 -11.20 -28.56 3.37
CA THR A 412 -10.38 -29.77 3.27
C THR A 412 -11.15 -30.90 2.57
N ALA A 413 -12.42 -31.10 2.92
CA ALA A 413 -13.29 -32.09 2.30
C ALA A 413 -13.51 -31.80 0.80
N ALA A 414 -13.70 -30.52 0.46
CA ALA A 414 -13.89 -30.08 -0.92
C ALA A 414 -12.67 -30.36 -1.82
N PHE A 415 -11.45 -30.39 -1.26
CA PHE A 415 -10.21 -30.64 -2.01
C PHE A 415 -9.73 -32.09 -1.95
N ALA A 416 -10.26 -32.93 -1.05
CA ALA A 416 -9.77 -34.29 -0.83
C ALA A 416 -10.16 -35.29 -1.94
N GLN A 417 -11.27 -35.08 -2.67
CA GLN A 417 -11.86 -36.11 -3.55
C GLN A 417 -12.56 -35.57 -4.81
N SER A 418 -12.19 -34.41 -5.32
CA SER A 418 -13.00 -33.75 -6.35
C SER A 418 -12.44 -33.90 -7.77
N THR A 419 -13.18 -34.59 -8.66
CA THR A 419 -13.07 -34.43 -10.13
C THR A 419 -13.73 -33.14 -10.62
N ALA A 420 -14.43 -32.45 -9.72
CA ALA A 420 -15.10 -31.17 -9.90
C ALA A 420 -14.25 -30.01 -9.32
N GLY A 421 -14.67 -28.78 -9.56
CA GLY A 421 -14.03 -27.58 -9.02
C GLY A 421 -12.76 -27.18 -9.78
N GLN A 422 -12.14 -26.11 -9.29
CA GLN A 422 -10.98 -25.50 -9.91
C GLN A 422 -9.71 -26.35 -9.73
N SER A 423 -8.79 -26.23 -10.68
CA SER A 423 -7.50 -26.94 -10.69
C SER A 423 -6.28 -26.00 -10.59
N LEU A 424 -6.50 -24.72 -10.28
CA LEU A 424 -5.50 -23.66 -10.23
C LEU A 424 -4.74 -23.63 -8.89
N LEU A 425 -5.46 -23.68 -7.78
CA LEU A 425 -4.92 -23.59 -6.43
C LEU A 425 -4.87 -24.97 -5.79
N SER A 426 -3.79 -25.26 -5.07
CA SER A 426 -3.75 -26.33 -4.08
C SER A 426 -4.61 -25.95 -2.85
N LEU A 427 -4.91 -26.93 -2.00
CA LEU A 427 -5.59 -26.69 -0.73
C LEU A 427 -4.86 -25.64 0.13
N SER A 428 -3.53 -25.68 0.18
CA SER A 428 -2.71 -24.71 0.92
C SER A 428 -2.91 -23.29 0.37
N ASN A 429 -2.82 -23.12 -0.95
CA ASN A 429 -2.95 -21.80 -1.57
C ASN A 429 -4.39 -21.26 -1.51
N ALA A 430 -5.40 -22.15 -1.56
CA ALA A 430 -6.79 -21.78 -1.32
C ALA A 430 -7.00 -21.28 0.11
N SER A 431 -6.38 -21.93 1.10
CA SER A 431 -6.40 -21.49 2.50
C SER A 431 -5.71 -20.13 2.66
N ASP A 432 -4.53 -19.95 2.05
CA ASP A 432 -3.80 -18.68 2.04
C ASP A 432 -4.61 -17.54 1.41
N ALA A 433 -5.38 -17.83 0.35
CA ALA A 433 -6.26 -16.88 -0.32
C ALA A 433 -7.43 -16.45 0.58
N ILE A 434 -8.02 -17.37 1.34
CA ILE A 434 -9.09 -17.08 2.31
C ILE A 434 -8.57 -16.21 3.45
N GLU A 435 -7.36 -16.47 3.95
CA GLU A 435 -6.76 -15.71 5.04
C GLU A 435 -6.20 -14.34 4.60
N LEU A 436 -5.97 -14.15 3.29
CA LEU A 436 -5.28 -12.98 2.76
C LEU A 436 -5.88 -11.63 3.19
N PRO A 437 -7.21 -11.38 3.10
CA PRO A 437 -7.80 -10.11 3.53
C PRO A 437 -7.53 -9.80 5.00
N SER A 438 -7.68 -10.81 5.86
CA SER A 438 -7.40 -10.69 7.30
C SER A 438 -5.92 -10.41 7.58
N ARG A 439 -5.00 -11.08 6.87
CA ARG A 439 -3.55 -10.82 6.99
C ARG A 439 -3.19 -9.39 6.56
N ILE A 440 -3.74 -8.92 5.44
CA ILE A 440 -3.54 -7.54 4.96
C ILE A 440 -4.13 -6.54 5.96
N GLY A 441 -5.35 -6.76 6.44
CA GLY A 441 -6.00 -5.92 7.44
C GLY A 441 -5.24 -5.85 8.77
N ALA A 442 -4.75 -6.99 9.27
CA ALA A 442 -3.93 -7.07 10.47
C ALA A 442 -2.58 -6.37 10.28
N SER A 443 -1.94 -6.51 9.11
CA SER A 443 -0.71 -5.80 8.77
C SER A 443 -0.92 -4.28 8.77
N ARG A 444 -2.01 -3.80 8.16
CA ARG A 444 -2.38 -2.37 8.17
C ARG A 444 -2.69 -1.87 9.57
N LYS A 445 -3.48 -2.61 10.36
CA LYS A 445 -3.77 -2.28 11.78
C LYS A 445 -2.50 -2.27 12.62
N ARG A 446 -1.58 -3.21 12.40
CA ARG A 446 -0.27 -3.23 13.08
C ARG A 446 0.58 -2.03 12.65
N ALA A 447 0.65 -1.72 11.36
CA ALA A 447 1.33 -0.52 10.87
C ALA A 447 0.73 0.78 11.43
N ALA A 448 -0.58 0.81 11.66
CA ALA A 448 -1.27 1.91 12.32
C ALA A 448 -1.04 1.94 13.84
N ALA A 449 -1.09 0.80 14.54
CA ALA A 449 -0.95 0.68 16.00
C ALA A 449 0.52 0.75 16.47
N VAL A 450 1.48 0.43 15.61
CA VAL A 450 2.91 0.67 15.85
C VAL A 450 3.21 2.17 15.85
N ARG A 451 2.32 3.01 15.29
CA ARG A 451 2.33 4.46 15.56
C ARG A 451 1.78 4.64 16.97
N LEU A 452 2.67 4.80 17.95
CA LEU A 452 2.31 5.14 19.33
C LEU A 452 1.27 6.28 19.33
N GLU A 453 0.32 6.27 20.27
CA GLU A 453 -0.53 7.45 20.47
C GLU A 453 0.37 8.69 20.62
N PRO A 454 -0.03 9.83 20.03
CA PRO A 454 0.85 10.99 19.93
C PRO A 454 1.44 11.37 21.29
N GLY A 455 2.76 11.27 21.37
CA GLY A 455 3.50 11.64 22.56
C GLY A 455 3.82 10.50 23.51
N ILE A 456 3.12 9.35 23.52
CA ILE A 456 3.37 8.27 24.49
C ILE A 456 4.71 7.58 24.20
N GLN A 457 5.60 7.54 25.19
CA GLN A 457 6.92 6.89 25.08
C GLN A 457 6.93 5.53 25.78
N ARG A 458 7.80 4.63 25.29
CA ARG A 458 7.95 3.29 25.89
C ARG A 458 8.71 3.37 27.22
N PRO A 459 8.45 2.49 28.20
CA PRO A 459 9.22 2.44 29.45
C PRO A 459 10.75 2.31 29.25
N THR A 460 11.17 1.59 28.20
CA THR A 460 12.59 1.47 27.84
C THR A 460 13.22 2.80 27.44
N VAL A 461 12.46 3.69 26.82
CA VAL A 461 12.91 5.06 26.49
C VAL A 461 13.15 5.84 27.78
N PHE A 462 12.23 5.82 28.74
CA PHE A 462 12.42 6.53 30.01
C PHE A 462 13.62 5.99 30.81
N ALA A 463 13.84 4.66 30.78
CA ALA A 463 14.99 4.06 31.44
C ALA A 463 16.31 4.54 30.81
N GLU A 464 16.40 4.60 29.48
CA GLU A 464 17.61 5.07 28.81
C GLU A 464 17.82 6.57 28.99
N MET A 465 16.76 7.39 28.92
CA MET A 465 16.86 8.83 29.08
C MET A 465 17.24 9.24 30.52
N ARG A 466 16.83 8.45 31.53
CA ARG A 466 17.33 8.62 32.91
C ARG A 466 18.85 8.41 32.99
N LYS A 467 19.41 7.42 32.28
CA LYS A 467 20.87 7.24 32.23
C LYS A 467 21.57 8.42 31.57
N THR A 468 21.02 8.91 30.46
CA THR A 468 21.54 10.10 29.77
C THR A 468 21.55 11.32 30.69
N HIS A 469 20.42 11.60 31.36
CA HIS A 469 20.24 12.78 32.20
C HIS A 469 20.97 12.70 33.55
N ALA A 470 21.32 11.51 34.06
CA ALA A 470 21.99 11.35 35.35
C ALA A 470 23.28 12.17 35.53
N GLY A 471 23.98 12.48 34.42
CA GLY A 471 25.18 13.33 34.43
C GLY A 471 24.93 14.82 34.16
N PHE A 472 23.68 15.24 34.00
CA PHE A 472 23.33 16.59 33.57
C PHE A 472 23.66 17.64 34.64
N LYS A 473 24.43 18.67 34.23
CA LYS A 473 24.85 19.82 35.08
C LYS A 473 24.63 21.16 34.37
N GLY A 474 23.78 21.17 33.35
CA GLY A 474 23.49 22.34 32.53
C GLY A 474 22.33 23.18 33.05
N GLN A 475 21.69 23.93 32.16
CA GLN A 475 20.58 24.80 32.50
C GLN A 475 19.26 24.01 32.53
N ARG A 476 18.74 23.72 33.74
CA ARG A 476 17.43 23.07 33.91
C ARG A 476 16.34 23.83 33.16
N GLY A 477 15.52 23.07 32.44
CA GLY A 477 14.41 23.53 31.63
C GLY A 477 14.79 24.19 30.30
N TYR A 478 16.08 24.35 29.98
CA TYR A 478 16.49 24.88 28.69
C TYR A 478 16.30 23.82 27.60
N VAL A 479 15.51 24.16 26.58
CA VAL A 479 15.17 23.28 25.45
C VAL A 479 15.79 23.82 24.16
N ALA A 480 16.84 23.16 23.69
CA ALA A 480 17.41 23.43 22.38
C ALA A 480 16.45 22.97 21.28
N GLN A 481 16.46 23.68 20.15
CA GLN A 481 15.59 23.41 19.01
C GLN A 481 16.49 23.25 17.79
N PHE A 482 16.86 22.02 17.45
CA PHE A 482 17.77 21.72 16.34
C PHE A 482 17.00 21.34 15.09
N GLY A 483 17.33 21.97 13.95
CA GLY A 483 16.64 21.62 12.72
C GLY A 483 16.63 22.65 11.60
N ASP A 484 15.55 22.60 10.84
CA ASP A 484 15.37 23.38 9.61
C ASP A 484 14.35 24.53 9.77
N SER A 485 13.75 24.98 8.65
CA SER A 485 12.76 26.06 8.60
C SER A 485 11.59 25.86 9.55
N ILE A 486 11.20 24.60 9.83
CA ILE A 486 10.10 24.30 10.73
C ILE A 486 10.47 24.66 12.16
N THR A 487 11.69 24.30 12.60
CA THR A 487 12.21 24.65 13.93
C THR A 487 12.65 26.11 14.06
N TYR A 488 13.06 26.74 12.95
CA TYR A 488 13.45 28.15 12.89
C TYR A 488 12.25 29.11 13.02
N SER A 489 11.04 28.66 12.72
CA SER A 489 9.83 29.50 12.82
C SER A 489 9.56 29.94 14.26
N MET A 490 9.20 31.22 14.45
CA MET A 490 8.70 31.74 15.74
C MET A 490 7.38 31.11 16.19
N ALA A 491 6.69 30.36 15.32
CA ALA A 491 5.55 29.54 15.73
C ALA A 491 5.97 28.24 16.42
N PHE A 492 7.24 27.82 16.31
CA PHE A 492 7.75 26.60 16.92
C PHE A 492 8.22 26.87 18.33
N TRP A 493 7.63 26.14 19.28
CA TRP A 493 7.97 26.09 20.70
C TRP A 493 7.85 27.42 21.48
N THR A 494 7.87 28.58 20.82
CA THR A 494 7.72 29.92 21.43
C THR A 494 6.46 30.05 22.29
N PRO A 495 5.27 29.53 21.88
CA PRO A 495 4.07 29.62 22.72
C PRO A 495 4.21 29.01 24.12
N ILE A 496 5.03 27.98 24.27
CA ILE A 496 5.24 27.29 25.57
C ILE A 496 5.88 28.23 26.60
N GLY A 497 6.64 29.24 26.14
CA GLY A 497 7.32 30.20 27.03
C GLY A 497 6.43 31.31 27.58
N TRP A 498 5.16 31.39 27.20
CA TRP A 498 4.24 32.41 27.70
C TRP A 498 2.82 31.90 27.96
N ASP A 499 2.42 30.78 27.35
CA ASP A 499 1.10 30.16 27.54
C ASP A 499 1.13 28.97 28.51
N GLU A 500 -0.05 28.46 28.85
CA GLU A 500 -0.26 27.32 29.74
C GLU A 500 -0.89 26.13 28.97
N PRO A 501 -0.08 25.29 28.31
CA PRO A 501 -0.56 24.18 27.47
C PRO A 501 -1.38 23.14 28.26
N GLN A 502 -1.13 22.99 29.56
CA GLN A 502 -1.80 22.02 30.42
C GLN A 502 -3.31 22.20 30.51
N ARG A 503 -3.85 23.39 30.20
CA ARG A 503 -5.31 23.62 30.19
C ARG A 503 -6.05 22.77 29.18
N PHE A 504 -5.34 22.23 28.18
CA PHE A 504 -5.89 21.35 27.14
C PHE A 504 -5.72 19.86 27.47
N LEU A 505 -5.11 19.52 28.61
CA LEU A 505 -5.09 18.14 29.14
C LEU A 505 -6.45 17.83 29.76
N THR A 506 -7.38 17.35 28.93
CA THR A 506 -8.75 17.02 29.32
C THR A 506 -8.91 15.58 29.79
N ARG A 507 -7.99 14.69 29.42
CA ARG A 507 -7.95 13.28 29.84
C ARG A 507 -6.99 13.10 31.00
N ASP A 508 -7.35 12.20 31.91
CA ASP A 508 -6.43 11.71 32.92
C ASP A 508 -5.56 10.62 32.29
N ASP A 509 -4.25 10.85 32.28
CA ASP A 509 -3.23 9.93 31.77
C ASP A 509 -2.30 9.43 32.88
N GLY A 510 -2.68 9.64 34.15
CA GLY A 510 -1.91 9.23 35.32
C GLY A 510 -0.66 10.09 35.57
N LEU A 511 -0.49 11.20 34.84
CA LEU A 511 0.60 12.15 35.05
C LEU A 511 0.06 13.48 35.61
N PRO A 512 0.84 14.21 36.43
CA PRO A 512 0.44 15.54 36.85
C PRO A 512 0.32 16.49 35.65
N LYS A 513 -0.64 17.43 35.67
CA LYS A 513 -0.87 18.35 34.53
C LYS A 513 0.23 19.42 34.41
N ARG A 514 0.85 19.80 35.52
CA ARG A 514 1.91 20.81 35.61
C ARG A 514 2.93 20.42 36.69
N PRO A 515 4.15 20.98 36.65
CA PRO A 515 5.07 20.90 37.78
C PRO A 515 4.42 21.32 39.10
N SER A 516 4.80 20.68 40.19
CA SER A 516 4.29 20.95 41.54
C SER A 516 4.51 22.42 41.94
N GLU A 517 5.75 22.89 41.83
CA GLU A 517 6.18 24.22 42.30
C GLU A 517 6.28 25.31 41.21
N SER A 518 5.97 24.99 39.94
CA SER A 518 6.11 25.95 38.84
C SER A 518 5.06 25.79 37.74
N ARG A 519 4.98 26.79 36.84
CA ARG A 519 4.22 26.68 35.59
C ARG A 519 5.15 26.25 34.46
N TRP A 520 4.59 25.65 33.40
CA TRP A 520 5.40 25.25 32.23
C TRP A 520 6.18 26.43 31.64
N ARG A 521 5.58 27.62 31.57
CA ARG A 521 6.24 28.83 31.08
C ARG A 521 7.41 29.31 31.94
N ASP A 522 7.45 28.95 33.22
CA ASP A 522 8.54 29.34 34.13
C ASP A 522 9.69 28.32 34.08
N TYR A 523 9.36 27.04 33.87
CA TYR A 523 10.35 25.97 33.73
C TYR A 523 11.04 26.00 32.37
N VAL A 524 10.26 26.07 31.28
CA VAL A 524 10.77 25.89 29.90
C VAL A 524 11.44 27.18 29.41
N LYS A 525 12.73 27.07 29.09
CA LYS A 525 13.60 28.16 28.63
C LYS A 525 14.05 27.92 27.18
N GLY A 526 14.59 28.97 26.55
CA GLY A 526 15.10 28.93 25.17
C GLY A 526 14.00 28.88 24.09
N THR A 527 12.74 29.10 24.43
CA THR A 527 11.59 28.93 23.51
C THR A 527 11.63 29.85 22.28
N ARG A 528 12.33 30.99 22.38
CA ARG A 528 12.49 31.99 21.31
C ARG A 528 13.84 31.93 20.61
N ASP A 529 14.69 30.98 20.94
CA ASP A 529 16.06 30.91 20.43
C ASP A 529 16.06 30.35 19.01
N LYS A 530 16.31 31.24 18.05
CA LYS A 530 16.22 30.97 16.61
C LYS A 530 17.43 31.50 15.87
N GLY A 531 17.86 30.76 14.86
CA GLY A 531 18.97 31.15 13.99
C GLY A 531 20.17 30.20 14.08
N PRO A 532 21.16 30.38 13.18
CA PRO A 532 22.30 29.49 13.06
C PRO A 532 23.06 29.28 14.37
N GLN A 533 23.16 30.32 15.20
CA GLN A 533 23.83 30.28 16.51
C GLN A 533 23.13 29.38 17.55
N HIS A 534 21.90 28.93 17.26
CA HIS A 534 21.14 27.95 18.05
C HIS A 534 20.93 26.64 17.29
N ALA A 535 21.69 26.42 16.20
CA ALA A 535 21.65 25.26 15.34
C ALA A 535 20.25 24.93 14.75
N ASN A 536 19.44 25.96 14.50
CA ASN A 536 18.26 25.89 13.65
C ASN A 536 18.25 26.99 12.59
N TYR A 537 17.98 26.63 11.33
CA TYR A 537 17.84 27.64 10.29
C TYR A 537 17.09 27.15 9.07
N SER A 538 16.45 28.09 8.37
CA SER A 538 15.75 27.79 7.12
C SER A 538 16.70 27.19 6.07
N GLY A 539 16.23 26.15 5.37
CA GLY A 539 16.98 25.45 4.32
C GLY A 539 18.05 24.47 4.81
N TRP A 540 18.26 24.34 6.13
CA TRP A 540 19.23 23.40 6.66
C TRP A 540 18.82 21.94 6.46
N ARG A 541 19.85 21.11 6.23
CA ARG A 541 19.79 19.64 6.23
C ARG A 541 20.49 19.10 7.47
N VAL A 542 20.39 17.80 7.71
CA VAL A 542 20.98 17.16 8.91
C VAL A 542 22.49 17.45 9.06
N GLY A 543 23.23 17.49 7.96
CA GLY A 543 24.65 17.79 7.97
C GLY A 543 25.00 19.21 8.44
N GLN A 544 24.14 20.22 8.23
CA GLN A 544 24.35 21.57 8.78
C GLN A 544 24.08 21.60 10.29
N VAL A 545 23.04 20.90 10.75
CA VAL A 545 22.75 20.76 12.19
C VAL A 545 23.96 20.14 12.91
N LEU A 546 24.49 19.04 12.35
CA LEU A 546 25.61 18.31 12.93
C LEU A 546 26.89 19.16 13.09
N LYS A 547 27.10 20.15 12.20
CA LYS A 547 28.22 21.08 12.25
C LYS A 547 28.06 22.18 13.28
N ALA A 548 26.83 22.66 13.52
CA ALA A 548 26.56 23.80 14.37
C ALA A 548 26.25 23.43 15.84
N MET A 549 25.77 22.21 16.08
CA MET A 549 25.21 21.84 17.39
C MET A 549 26.23 21.78 18.54
N ASP A 550 27.51 21.51 18.26
CA ASP A 550 28.53 21.37 19.32
C ASP A 550 28.69 22.67 20.12
N GLU A 551 28.72 23.81 19.42
CA GLU A 551 28.79 25.13 20.05
C GLU A 551 27.58 25.41 20.95
N VAL A 552 26.39 24.96 20.54
CA VAL A 552 25.16 25.13 21.33
C VAL A 552 25.18 24.24 22.57
N LEU A 553 25.59 22.97 22.41
CA LEU A 553 25.69 22.02 23.51
C LEU A 553 26.71 22.46 24.56
N GLU A 554 27.84 23.03 24.14
CA GLU A 554 28.89 23.52 25.04
C GLU A 554 28.52 24.83 25.73
N ARG A 555 28.00 25.81 24.96
CA ARG A 555 27.67 27.15 25.46
C ARG A 555 26.43 27.15 26.34
N ASP A 556 25.34 26.56 25.86
CA ASP A 556 24.03 26.68 26.49
C ASP A 556 23.72 25.51 27.42
N LYS A 557 24.40 24.36 27.25
CA LYS A 557 24.21 23.12 28.03
C LYS A 557 22.72 22.78 28.23
N PRO A 558 21.97 22.57 27.13
CA PRO A 558 20.55 22.31 27.17
C PRO A 558 20.22 21.03 27.93
N GLU A 559 19.12 21.03 28.67
CA GLU A 559 18.61 19.81 29.34
C GLU A 559 17.94 18.86 28.35
N VAL A 560 17.24 19.44 27.37
CA VAL A 560 16.51 18.71 26.32
C VAL A 560 16.81 19.34 24.97
N ALA A 561 16.86 18.54 23.90
CA ALA A 561 16.96 19.02 22.53
C ALA A 561 15.83 18.45 21.68
N ILE A 562 14.94 19.29 21.18
CA ILE A 562 13.95 18.91 20.17
C ILE A 562 14.60 18.97 18.79
N ILE A 563 14.60 17.84 18.09
CA ILE A 563 15.29 17.66 16.81
C ILE A 563 14.24 17.37 15.72
N MET A 564 14.05 18.31 14.80
CA MET A 564 13.22 18.12 13.60
C MET A 564 14.00 18.60 12.37
N VAL A 565 14.58 17.64 11.66
CA VAL A 565 15.37 17.88 10.45
C VAL A 565 15.10 16.76 9.45
N GLY A 566 15.25 17.05 8.16
CA GLY A 566 15.02 16.08 7.08
C GLY A 566 14.14 16.63 5.96
N THR A 567 13.37 17.69 6.20
CA THR A 567 12.44 18.25 5.20
C THR A 567 13.18 18.73 3.97
N ASN A 568 14.35 19.36 4.17
CA ASN A 568 15.22 19.82 3.09
C ASN A 568 16.14 18.74 2.51
N ASP A 569 16.43 17.69 3.28
CA ASP A 569 17.21 16.54 2.83
C ASP A 569 16.50 15.82 1.70
N ILE A 570 15.18 15.70 1.79
CA ILE A 570 14.34 15.02 0.81
C ILE A 570 13.86 15.88 -0.35
N SER A 571 14.31 17.15 -0.48
CA SER A 571 13.82 18.05 -1.53
C SER A 571 14.03 17.52 -2.96
N GLY A 572 15.06 16.68 -3.15
CA GLY A 572 15.31 15.95 -4.40
C GLY A 572 14.42 14.73 -4.66
N GLY A 573 13.41 14.46 -3.83
CA GLY A 573 12.49 13.32 -4.00
C GLY A 573 13.02 11.99 -3.48
N ARG A 574 14.14 11.99 -2.75
CA ARG A 574 14.74 10.80 -2.13
C ARG A 574 15.54 11.18 -0.89
N VAL A 575 15.76 10.21 0.00
CA VAL A 575 16.62 10.40 1.18
C VAL A 575 18.10 10.29 0.78
N PRO A 576 18.98 11.21 1.22
CA PRO A 576 20.42 11.09 1.01
C PRO A 576 21.03 9.86 1.73
N VAL A 577 22.05 9.24 1.13
CA VAL A 577 22.72 8.03 1.68
C VAL A 577 23.23 8.24 3.11
N GLY A 578 23.78 9.42 3.43
CA GLY A 578 24.33 9.74 4.75
C GLY A 578 23.30 10.16 5.81
N TYR A 579 22.03 10.32 5.46
CA TYR A 579 21.03 10.91 6.35
C TYR A 579 20.87 10.14 7.67
N ARG A 580 20.85 8.80 7.62
CA ARG A 580 20.75 7.95 8.81
C ARG A 580 21.94 8.13 9.75
N GLU A 581 23.15 8.09 9.20
CA GLU A 581 24.38 8.20 9.98
C GLU A 581 24.49 9.58 10.64
N ASP A 582 24.23 10.64 9.88
CA ASP A 582 24.24 12.00 10.40
C ASP A 582 23.19 12.21 11.49
N LEU A 583 21.97 11.67 11.31
CA LEU A 583 20.92 11.75 12.32
C LEU A 583 21.28 10.97 13.59
N GLU A 584 21.85 9.76 13.46
CA GLU A 584 22.37 9.01 14.61
C GLU A 584 23.46 9.82 15.35
N ASN A 585 24.34 10.50 14.62
CA ASN A 585 25.39 11.32 15.21
C ASN A 585 24.83 12.54 15.96
N VAL A 586 23.81 13.22 15.43
CA VAL A 586 23.10 14.29 16.14
C VAL A 586 22.55 13.78 17.47
N VAL A 587 21.86 12.63 17.47
CA VAL A 587 21.31 12.04 18.69
C VAL A 587 22.40 11.68 19.69
N ARG A 588 23.46 11.01 19.24
CA ARG A 588 24.58 10.60 20.11
C ARG A 588 25.30 11.78 20.74
N LYS A 589 25.50 12.88 20.00
CA LYS A 589 26.11 14.11 20.54
C LYS A 589 25.26 14.72 21.65
N CYS A 590 23.94 14.78 21.50
CA CYS A 590 23.04 15.21 22.58
C CYS A 590 23.22 14.33 23.82
N MET A 591 23.15 13.00 23.66
CA MET A 591 23.28 12.08 24.78
C MET A 591 24.65 12.16 25.48
N ALA A 592 25.73 12.33 24.70
CA ALA A 592 27.08 12.50 25.23
C ALA A 592 27.24 13.81 26.03
N ALA A 593 26.46 14.85 25.70
CA ALA A 593 26.38 16.10 26.44
C ALA A 593 25.40 16.05 27.62
N HIS A 594 24.86 14.87 27.97
CA HIS A 594 23.79 14.68 28.97
C HIS A 594 22.50 15.45 28.65
N CYS A 595 22.31 15.84 27.39
CA CYS A 595 21.10 16.48 26.88
C CYS A 595 20.15 15.42 26.34
N VAL A 596 18.91 15.37 26.83
CA VAL A 596 17.89 14.40 26.41
C VAL A 596 17.36 14.77 25.02
N PRO A 597 17.57 13.96 23.96
CA PRO A 597 17.06 14.28 22.63
C PRO A 597 15.58 13.88 22.47
N ILE A 598 14.79 14.67 21.75
CA ILE A 598 13.44 14.34 21.28
C ILE A 598 13.47 14.37 19.75
N LEU A 599 13.45 13.21 19.12
CA LEU A 599 13.36 13.12 17.66
C LEU A 599 11.93 13.40 17.19
N ASN A 600 11.80 14.12 16.09
CA ASN A 600 10.53 14.36 15.42
C ASN A 600 10.54 13.77 14.02
N THR A 601 9.42 13.17 13.61
CA THR A 601 9.16 12.91 12.19
C THR A 601 8.93 14.23 11.44
N ILE A 602 9.36 14.28 10.17
CA ILE A 602 9.08 15.41 9.28
C ILE A 602 7.62 15.34 8.81
N PRO A 603 6.93 16.48 8.58
CA PRO A 603 5.53 16.47 8.18
C PRO A 603 5.29 15.78 6.82
N PRO A 604 4.03 15.42 6.52
CA PRO A 604 3.63 15.14 5.14
C PRO A 604 4.00 16.30 4.22
N ARG A 605 4.41 15.99 2.99
CA ARG A 605 4.84 16.98 1.99
C ARG A 605 4.28 16.63 0.63
N VAL A 606 3.60 17.60 0.01
CA VAL A 606 2.91 17.40 -1.26
C VAL A 606 3.88 16.96 -2.35
N GLY A 607 3.60 15.83 -3.01
CA GLY A 607 4.41 15.29 -4.10
C GLY A 607 5.78 14.75 -3.68
N ARG A 608 5.92 14.37 -2.40
CA ARG A 608 7.14 13.80 -1.81
C ARG A 608 6.85 12.62 -0.88
N ASP A 609 5.69 11.99 -1.04
CA ASP A 609 5.18 10.92 -0.16
C ASP A 609 6.22 9.82 0.08
N ASP A 610 6.80 9.25 -0.97
CA ASP A 610 7.79 8.18 -0.87
C ASP A 610 9.05 8.62 -0.09
N ALA A 611 9.52 9.85 -0.32
CA ALA A 611 10.71 10.38 0.32
C ALA A 611 10.47 10.76 1.79
N VAL A 612 9.30 11.35 2.09
CA VAL A 612 8.84 11.61 3.47
C VAL A 612 8.77 10.31 4.24
N ALA A 613 8.19 9.29 3.62
CA ALA A 613 7.93 8.06 4.29
C ALA A 613 9.23 7.27 4.54
N ALA A 614 10.17 7.25 3.59
CA ALA A 614 11.53 6.73 3.79
C ALA A 614 12.33 7.49 4.86
N ALA A 615 12.27 8.83 4.90
CA ALA A 615 12.95 9.61 5.93
C ALA A 615 12.35 9.35 7.32
N ASN A 616 11.02 9.29 7.41
CA ASN A 616 10.32 9.03 8.66
C ASN A 616 10.47 7.59 9.16
N GLU A 617 10.66 6.61 8.27
CA GLU A 617 11.10 5.25 8.64
C GLU A 617 12.48 5.31 9.32
N ILE A 618 13.45 6.01 8.72
CA ILE A 618 14.77 6.19 9.33
C ILE A 618 14.69 6.88 10.69
N ILE A 619 13.91 7.95 10.81
CA ILE A 619 13.74 8.67 12.08
C ILE A 619 13.16 7.74 13.16
N ARG A 620 12.12 6.98 12.83
CA ARG A 620 11.50 6.01 13.76
C ARG A 620 12.48 4.92 14.16
N ASP A 621 13.25 4.39 13.20
CA ASP A 621 14.26 3.37 13.46
C ASP A 621 15.37 3.89 14.36
N VAL A 622 15.87 5.11 14.13
CA VAL A 622 16.91 5.72 14.97
C VAL A 622 16.37 5.94 16.38
N ALA A 623 15.13 6.43 16.51
CA ALA A 623 14.48 6.59 17.80
C ALA A 623 14.37 5.26 18.56
N ALA A 624 13.91 4.21 17.89
CA ALA A 624 13.80 2.87 18.46
C ALA A 624 15.17 2.27 18.82
N LYS A 625 16.15 2.35 17.91
CA LYS A 625 17.51 1.80 18.07
C LYS A 625 18.25 2.43 19.25
N LEU A 626 18.15 3.76 19.37
CA LEU A 626 18.83 4.51 20.42
C LEU A 626 17.98 4.69 21.68
N HIS A 627 16.77 4.14 21.70
CA HIS A 627 15.81 4.26 22.79
C HIS A 627 15.55 5.73 23.19
N VAL A 628 15.48 6.62 22.20
CA VAL A 628 15.22 8.05 22.44
C VAL A 628 13.74 8.40 22.18
N PRO A 629 13.22 9.43 22.86
CA PRO A 629 11.87 9.92 22.68
C PRO A 629 11.54 10.30 21.24
N LEU A 630 10.33 9.93 20.79
CA LEU A 630 9.80 10.25 19.47
C LEU A 630 8.51 11.06 19.57
N ALA A 631 8.53 12.27 19.01
CA ALA A 631 7.36 13.08 18.69
C ALA A 631 6.95 12.81 17.23
N ASP A 632 6.06 11.83 16.99
CA ASP A 632 5.65 11.44 15.63
C ASP A 632 4.60 12.40 15.03
N PHE A 633 5.04 13.62 14.71
CA PHE A 633 4.21 14.66 14.11
C PHE A 633 3.55 14.22 12.80
N HIS A 634 4.28 13.49 11.94
CA HIS A 634 3.74 12.94 10.70
C HIS A 634 2.54 12.02 10.93
N ALA A 635 2.68 11.04 11.82
CA ALA A 635 1.60 10.12 12.13
C ALA A 635 0.37 10.86 12.65
N GLU A 636 0.58 11.91 13.45
CA GLU A 636 -0.51 12.69 14.00
C GLU A 636 -1.23 13.55 12.95
N CYS A 637 -0.51 14.14 11.99
CA CYS A 637 -1.11 14.79 10.84
C CYS A 637 -2.06 13.84 10.09
N LEU A 638 -1.59 12.62 9.80
CA LEU A 638 -2.38 11.62 9.09
C LEU A 638 -3.55 11.07 9.91
N ARG A 639 -3.39 10.95 11.23
CA ARG A 639 -4.47 10.48 12.12
C ARG A 639 -5.62 11.47 12.18
N ARG A 640 -5.30 12.77 12.30
CA ARG A 640 -6.29 13.84 12.38
C ARG A 640 -6.95 14.14 11.03
N ARG A 641 -6.18 14.01 9.95
CA ARG A 641 -6.61 14.29 8.58
C ARG A 641 -6.14 13.19 7.64
N PRO A 642 -6.87 12.06 7.55
CA PRO A 642 -6.54 10.96 6.65
C PRO A 642 -6.76 11.36 5.18
N ASP A 643 -6.35 10.49 4.25
CA ASP A 643 -6.64 10.59 2.83
C ASP A 643 -6.26 11.93 2.18
N ASN A 644 -5.10 12.47 2.57
CA ASN A 644 -4.56 13.76 2.11
C ASN A 644 -5.38 15.00 2.46
N SER A 645 -6.41 14.88 3.32
CA SER A 645 -7.17 16.04 3.83
C SER A 645 -6.34 16.97 4.74
N TRP A 646 -5.07 16.64 5.00
CA TRP A 646 -4.10 17.48 5.69
C TRP A 646 -3.53 18.58 4.81
N ASP A 647 -3.54 18.41 3.48
CA ASP A 647 -3.00 19.38 2.51
C ASP A 647 -3.87 20.64 2.47
N GLY A 648 -3.23 21.81 2.49
CA GLY A 648 -3.89 23.10 2.61
C GLY A 648 -4.57 23.37 3.97
N VAL A 649 -4.56 22.41 4.91
CA VAL A 649 -5.24 22.53 6.21
C VAL A 649 -4.26 22.42 7.38
N ILE A 650 -3.61 21.27 7.58
CA ILE A 650 -2.58 21.08 8.61
C ILE A 650 -1.21 21.45 8.06
N ILE A 651 -0.98 21.19 6.77
CA ILE A 651 0.16 21.70 6.01
C ILE A 651 -0.34 22.87 5.17
N SER A 652 0.39 23.98 5.14
CA SER A 652 -0.01 25.16 4.37
C SER A 652 -0.07 24.87 2.88
N ALA A 653 -0.68 25.78 2.13
CA ALA A 653 -0.80 25.70 0.67
C ALA A 653 0.55 25.66 -0.08
N ASP A 654 1.68 25.91 0.59
CA ASP A 654 3.01 25.67 0.03
C ASP A 654 3.41 24.18 -0.03
N GLY A 655 2.60 23.31 0.59
CA GLY A 655 2.76 21.87 0.61
C GLY A 655 3.96 21.38 1.43
N ILE A 656 4.59 22.23 2.24
CA ILE A 656 5.83 21.93 2.98
C ILE A 656 5.70 22.24 4.47
N HIS A 657 5.25 23.45 4.81
CA HIS A 657 5.29 23.92 6.19
C HIS A 657 3.96 23.65 6.91
N PRO A 658 3.96 23.48 8.24
CA PRO A 658 2.71 23.43 8.98
C PRO A 658 1.94 24.75 8.81
N SER A 659 0.61 24.66 8.78
CA SER A 659 -0.26 25.81 8.58
C SER A 659 -0.34 26.74 9.80
N GLY A 660 -0.64 28.01 9.52
CA GLY A 660 -0.88 29.06 10.51
C GLY A 660 -2.20 28.91 11.27
N GLY A 661 -2.47 29.85 12.18
CA GLY A 661 -3.65 29.85 13.04
C GLY A 661 -3.29 30.12 14.50
N LYS A 662 -4.16 29.71 15.43
CA LYS A 662 -3.91 29.83 16.88
C LYS A 662 -2.90 28.78 17.34
N SER A 663 -1.60 29.08 17.21
CA SER A 663 -0.50 28.14 17.49
C SER A 663 -0.36 27.64 18.95
N ASN A 664 -1.15 28.21 19.86
CA ASN A 664 -1.17 27.99 21.30
C ASN A 664 -2.53 27.45 21.81
N ASP A 665 -3.48 27.21 20.89
CA ASP A 665 -4.77 26.61 21.19
C ASP A 665 -4.71 25.12 20.85
N TYR A 666 -4.75 24.25 21.85
CA TYR A 666 -4.66 22.79 21.67
C TYR A 666 -6.02 22.10 21.86
N SER A 667 -7.12 22.83 21.62
CA SER A 667 -8.45 22.21 21.52
C SER A 667 -8.49 21.21 20.36
N GLU A 668 -9.31 20.17 20.50
CA GLU A 668 -9.46 19.14 19.45
C GLU A 668 -9.83 19.75 18.09
N GLU A 669 -10.67 20.78 18.08
CA GLU A 669 -11.03 21.52 16.87
C GLU A 669 -9.81 22.20 16.23
N ASN A 670 -9.04 22.97 17.00
CA ASN A 670 -7.90 23.71 16.44
C ASN A 670 -6.77 22.77 16.01
N LEU A 671 -6.55 21.66 16.72
CA LEU A 671 -5.56 20.64 16.36
C LEU A 671 -5.87 19.95 15.02
N ASN A 672 -7.13 19.94 14.57
CA ASN A 672 -7.52 19.45 13.25
C ASN A 672 -7.33 20.49 12.12
N ASN A 673 -7.02 21.75 12.46
CA ASN A 673 -7.03 22.88 11.52
C ASN A 673 -5.75 23.73 11.54
N CYS A 674 -4.88 23.57 12.53
CA CYS A 674 -3.67 24.37 12.68
C CYS A 674 -2.43 23.48 12.87
N GLY A 675 -1.58 23.43 11.84
CA GLY A 675 -0.35 22.65 11.87
C GLY A 675 0.65 23.12 12.93
N TYR A 676 0.77 24.42 13.16
CA TYR A 676 1.63 24.94 14.21
C TYR A 676 1.19 24.50 15.61
N ALA A 677 -0.12 24.53 15.90
CA ALA A 677 -0.66 24.07 17.16
C ALA A 677 -0.41 22.57 17.34
N LEU A 678 -0.72 21.77 16.32
CA LEU A 678 -0.55 20.32 16.35
C LEU A 678 0.89 19.90 16.63
N ARG A 679 1.84 20.49 15.91
CA ARG A 679 3.27 20.24 16.10
C ARG A 679 3.76 20.59 17.51
N ASN A 680 3.34 21.75 18.04
CA ASN A 680 3.73 22.16 19.39
C ASN A 680 3.11 21.23 20.44
N TRP A 681 1.86 20.80 20.24
CA TRP A 681 1.15 19.89 21.14
C TRP A 681 1.83 18.53 21.25
N VAL A 682 2.16 17.90 20.11
CA VAL A 682 2.84 16.59 20.10
C VAL A 682 4.17 16.66 20.85
N ASN A 683 4.95 17.72 20.64
CA ASN A 683 6.21 17.92 21.37
C ASN A 683 5.98 18.16 22.87
N PHE A 684 4.97 18.95 23.24
CA PHE A 684 4.63 19.19 24.63
C PHE A 684 4.24 17.90 25.35
N LEU A 685 3.46 17.02 24.73
CA LEU A 685 3.07 15.73 25.31
C LEU A 685 4.29 14.83 25.60
N VAL A 686 5.27 14.79 24.69
CA VAL A 686 6.53 14.06 24.91
C VAL A 686 7.34 14.72 26.03
N PHE A 687 7.50 16.04 25.98
CA PHE A 687 8.28 16.79 26.96
C PHE A 687 7.71 16.63 28.38
N ARG A 688 6.39 16.67 28.53
CA ARG A 688 5.71 16.46 29.82
C ARG A 688 6.00 15.07 30.39
N GLN A 689 5.97 14.03 29.58
CA GLN A 689 6.35 12.68 30.04
C GLN A 689 7.82 12.63 30.48
N LEU A 690 8.72 13.28 29.75
CA LEU A 690 10.13 13.34 30.14
C LEU A 690 10.31 14.11 31.44
N TYR A 691 9.58 15.19 31.65
CA TYR A 691 9.59 15.92 32.91
C TYR A 691 9.31 14.98 34.09
N PHE A 692 8.19 14.25 34.04
CA PHE A 692 7.75 13.43 35.17
C PHE A 692 8.40 12.04 35.26
N HIS A 693 9.00 11.52 34.19
CA HIS A 693 9.63 10.19 34.23
C HIS A 693 11.16 10.23 34.20
N VAL A 694 11.75 11.36 33.81
CA VAL A 694 13.19 11.47 33.57
C VAL A 694 13.79 12.64 34.34
N LEU A 695 13.29 13.86 34.14
CA LEU A 695 13.94 15.07 34.64
C LEU A 695 13.66 15.30 36.14
N ASN A 696 12.43 15.03 36.57
CA ASN A 696 11.93 15.18 37.94
C ASN A 696 11.03 13.98 38.31
N PRO A 697 11.57 12.74 38.36
CA PRO A 697 10.80 11.53 38.59
C PRO A 697 10.12 11.46 39.97
N ASP A 698 10.60 12.22 40.94
CA ASP A 698 10.03 12.30 42.29
C ASP A 698 8.67 13.02 42.29
N GLU A 699 8.41 13.89 41.31
CA GLU A 699 7.12 14.56 41.15
C GLU A 699 6.02 13.65 40.55
N ASN A 700 6.34 12.39 40.26
CA ASN A 700 5.41 11.40 39.72
C ASN A 700 4.96 10.35 40.76
N GLN A 701 5.24 10.57 42.06
CA GLN A 701 4.99 9.62 43.15
C GLN A 701 3.87 10.06 44.11
N GLU A 702 2.81 10.71 43.62
CA GLU A 702 1.55 10.88 44.38
C GLU A 702 0.42 9.99 43.84
#